data_AF-A0A149ULP9-F1
#
_entry.id   AF-A0A149ULP9-F1
#
_cell.length_a   1.000
_cell.length_b   1.000
_cell.length_c   1.000
_cell.angle_alpha   90.00
_cell.angle_beta   90.00
_cell.angle_gamma   90.00
#
_symmetry.space_group_name_H-M   'P 1'
#
loop_
_entity.id
_entity.type
_entity.pdbx_description
1 polymer ?
#
loop_
_entity_poly.entity_id
_entity_poly.type
_entity_poly.pdbx_seq_one_letter_code
_entity_poly.pdbx_strand_id
1 'polypeptide(L)'
;MTAYDKNKKLDWSVFDCVWYKEKYKDVLSFLQIETDEAVQEFYKNDGASLKHSPNPYFDEDWYISKYPAVAEQISRGEFRSGFEHYCQKGFASHNPHWLFDEEYYLKRHRDISDVSLAEQGFRNGYEHYLNIGDFQYSSGSWFFDPNAYLKGGQATTTELGPYSQCVRATAPVAGYGHRLSWYFDPEWYLETYPEVRKELDAKEWTSALHHYLANKTPTLFNPDPYFSEEFYGSVNNDVSGAVESKHFRNFFEHFLKYGVHELRKPLSTVDLEGYYRNPAVQQEVSRGDYPDAFAHYIAHGGKVEDDAAFQKESEHVSKKIYHEMCRIRMPLLLNQTLDFTYEYPDFTVIIIAHNHFAMTLSALASLRANYNGPMQVIVVDSGSTDGMRTIEQHVRGLEVIRFPGNVGFLLGCNAALEQVRGPFTLYLNNDLELMPGAMGNALARLRSESQTGAVGAKLVRTNGMLQEAGSIVWRDGSVCGYLRDKRPDVPEANFVRSVDFCSGAFLLVRSDLLKKLGGFDTDYAPAYFEETDLCIRIHEAGFDVVYDPSIVVIHYEYGTSGFISGASMIARNQEIFRKKHGAYLRQKNLFHERLLVRARSSATRQKRILFIEDRLPYRFLGSGFTRSNDVIRSMIDLGYHVTVYPVYRPTEPMEEICSSFPDRAEVIWDRELPELEDFIKSRAGYYDLVWIARTHNADRLAPVLMQCADAISSRAVIIDTEAVAAPREHQKRVLRNEGNLEQSVEEMLKHEFRHLFMAEKIIAVNKKDAEILKENGFPNVGVLGHMQKALPHSPGWDARRDILFLGAMHDVDSPNVDSLSWFSSEVLPLLKGRLPDDVKFTVCGYISPKVDLSLLAKNPRVNLLGRVPDVGPVYDRHRIFVAPTRFAAGIPYKIHEAAAHGLPIVASSILCEQVGWTPGEDMLSVSTTDPQAFADAIVRLYEDKALWESIREHELARVRDDHSHQKYLEQLKALLSF
;
A
#
# COMPACT_ATOMS: atom_id res chain seq x y z
N MET A 1 -3.41 18.34 -17.54
CA MET A 1 -4.39 17.38 -18.10
C MET A 1 -5.26 18.11 -19.10
N THR A 2 -4.89 18.06 -20.38
CA THR A 2 -5.78 18.46 -21.48
C THR A 2 -6.83 17.36 -21.67
N ALA A 3 -8.09 17.75 -21.83
CA ALA A 3 -9.21 16.82 -21.97
C ALA A 3 -9.09 16.01 -23.27
N TYR A 4 -9.28 14.69 -23.16
CA TYR A 4 -9.44 13.78 -24.29
C TYR A 4 -10.64 14.21 -25.14
N ASP A 5 -10.40 14.67 -26.37
CA ASP A 5 -11.46 14.98 -27.33
C ASP A 5 -11.91 13.68 -28.01
N LYS A 6 -13.05 13.14 -27.56
CA LYS A 6 -13.67 11.91 -28.08
C LYS A 6 -13.91 11.93 -29.60
N ASN A 7 -13.83 13.08 -30.26
CA ASN A 7 -14.08 13.22 -31.70
C ASN A 7 -12.85 12.96 -32.61
N LYS A 8 -11.64 12.68 -32.06
CA LYS A 8 -10.44 12.37 -32.85
C LYS A 8 -9.81 11.01 -32.44
N LYS A 9 -10.56 9.92 -32.60
CA LYS A 9 -10.03 8.56 -32.39
C LYS A 9 -9.05 8.20 -33.52
N LEU A 10 -7.81 7.83 -33.17
CA LEU A 10 -6.85 7.24 -34.11
C LEU A 10 -7.30 5.83 -34.46
N ASP A 11 -7.50 5.57 -35.74
CA ASP A 11 -7.94 4.28 -36.27
C ASP A 11 -6.83 3.64 -37.11
N TRP A 12 -6.19 2.60 -36.57
CA TRP A 12 -5.13 1.85 -37.24
C TRP A 12 -5.63 1.00 -38.42
N SER A 13 -6.95 0.85 -38.62
CA SER A 13 -7.52 0.03 -39.70
C SER A 13 -7.81 0.81 -41.00
N VAL A 14 -7.52 2.10 -41.02
CA VAL A 14 -7.78 2.98 -42.17
C VAL A 14 -6.49 3.25 -42.95
N PHE A 15 -6.61 3.39 -44.26
CA PHE A 15 -5.52 3.82 -45.13
C PHE A 15 -5.22 5.32 -44.94
N ASP A 16 -4.00 5.68 -44.59
CA ASP A 16 -3.58 7.07 -44.40
C ASP A 16 -2.90 7.59 -45.68
N CYS A 17 -3.69 8.20 -46.56
CA CYS A 17 -3.21 8.66 -47.87
C CYS A 17 -2.11 9.74 -47.75
N VAL A 18 -2.21 10.63 -46.76
CA VAL A 18 -1.24 11.71 -46.55
C VAL A 18 0.11 11.13 -46.15
N TRP A 19 0.11 10.23 -45.16
CA TRP A 19 1.34 9.55 -44.74
C TRP A 19 1.92 8.67 -45.84
N TYR A 20 1.07 7.92 -46.56
CA TYR A 20 1.50 7.00 -47.62
C TYR A 20 2.18 7.74 -48.79
N LYS A 21 1.63 8.89 -49.20
CA LYS A 21 2.20 9.74 -50.24
C LYS A 21 3.61 10.21 -49.90
N GLU A 22 3.84 10.57 -48.63
CA GLU A 22 5.14 11.02 -48.18
C GLU A 22 6.12 9.84 -48.01
N LYS A 23 5.68 8.72 -47.43
CA LYS A 23 6.51 7.53 -47.20
C LYS A 23 7.01 6.89 -48.50
N TYR A 24 6.13 6.79 -49.50
CA TYR A 24 6.42 6.14 -50.79
C TYR A 24 6.56 7.13 -51.94
N LYS A 25 6.92 8.38 -51.63
CA LYS A 25 7.03 9.48 -52.59
C LYS A 25 7.86 9.13 -53.81
N ASP A 26 9.00 8.45 -53.61
CA ASP A 26 9.90 8.06 -54.70
C ASP A 26 9.21 7.11 -55.70
N VAL A 27 8.47 6.12 -55.18
CA VAL A 27 7.74 5.12 -56.01
C VAL A 27 6.56 5.77 -56.73
N LEU A 28 5.78 6.59 -56.00
CA LEU A 28 4.61 7.27 -56.58
C LEU A 28 5.01 8.31 -57.62
N SER A 29 6.10 9.04 -57.39
CA SER A 29 6.66 10.01 -58.35
C SER A 29 7.19 9.31 -59.60
N PHE A 30 7.84 8.14 -59.44
CA PHE A 30 8.29 7.32 -60.57
C PHE A 30 7.13 6.82 -61.44
N LEU A 31 6.01 6.44 -60.81
CA LEU A 31 4.81 5.96 -61.49
C LEU A 31 3.83 7.08 -61.92
N GLN A 32 4.13 8.34 -61.63
CA GLN A 32 3.29 9.52 -61.93
C GLN A 32 1.88 9.45 -61.33
N ILE A 33 1.77 8.96 -60.08
CA ILE A 33 0.50 8.81 -59.36
C ILE A 33 0.32 9.99 -58.40
N GLU A 34 -0.63 10.88 -58.66
CA GLU A 34 -0.75 12.16 -57.94
C GLU A 34 -2.05 12.31 -57.12
N THR A 35 -3.20 11.81 -57.60
CA THR A 35 -4.49 11.99 -56.92
C THR A 35 -4.68 11.00 -55.76
N ASP A 36 -5.46 11.38 -54.74
CA ASP A 36 -5.72 10.53 -53.57
C ASP A 36 -6.40 9.21 -53.98
N GLU A 37 -7.33 9.28 -54.94
CA GLU A 37 -8.02 8.10 -55.48
C GLU A 37 -7.05 7.15 -56.18
N ALA A 38 -6.13 7.69 -57.00
CA ALA A 38 -5.15 6.88 -57.72
C ALA A 38 -4.12 6.25 -56.78
N VAL A 39 -3.74 6.92 -55.69
CA VAL A 39 -2.86 6.35 -54.65
C VAL A 39 -3.55 5.20 -53.91
N GLN A 40 -4.83 5.33 -53.56
CA GLN A 40 -5.58 4.25 -52.92
C GLN A 40 -5.79 3.06 -53.87
N GLU A 41 -6.06 3.31 -55.15
CA GLU A 41 -6.18 2.26 -56.16
C GLU A 41 -4.85 1.53 -56.37
N PHE A 42 -3.74 2.27 -56.45
CA PHE A 42 -2.40 1.71 -56.51
C PHE A 42 -2.08 0.82 -55.29
N TYR A 43 -2.39 1.26 -54.07
CA TYR A 43 -2.18 0.42 -52.90
C TYR A 43 -2.95 -0.90 -52.97
N LYS A 44 -4.24 -0.83 -53.37
CA LYS A 44 -5.12 -2.00 -53.48
C LYS A 44 -4.67 -3.00 -54.55
N ASN A 45 -4.13 -2.50 -55.67
CA ASN A 45 -3.75 -3.33 -56.81
C ASN A 45 -2.31 -3.85 -56.71
N ASP A 46 -1.38 -2.98 -56.30
CA ASP A 46 0.07 -3.24 -56.41
C ASP A 46 0.80 -3.03 -55.07
N GLY A 47 0.49 -1.97 -54.33
CA GLY A 47 1.23 -1.59 -53.11
C GLY A 47 1.22 -2.66 -52.03
N ALA A 48 0.07 -3.31 -51.80
CA ALA A 48 -0.03 -4.44 -50.87
C ALA A 48 0.90 -5.61 -51.26
N SER A 49 0.95 -5.96 -52.55
CA SER A 49 1.83 -7.02 -53.07
C SER A 49 3.32 -6.64 -52.97
N LEU A 50 3.62 -5.35 -53.01
CA LEU A 50 4.96 -4.79 -52.76
C LEU A 50 5.29 -4.65 -51.27
N LYS A 51 4.42 -5.16 -50.38
CA LYS A 51 4.53 -5.07 -48.91
C LYS A 51 4.59 -3.63 -48.38
N HIS A 52 3.93 -2.70 -49.07
CA HIS A 52 3.80 -1.35 -48.54
C HIS A 52 2.85 -1.35 -47.33
N SER A 53 3.23 -0.62 -46.29
CA SER A 53 2.34 -0.33 -45.16
C SER A 53 1.26 0.67 -45.58
N PRO A 54 -0.02 0.46 -45.23
CA PRO A 54 -1.11 1.38 -45.58
C PRO A 54 -1.19 2.62 -44.70
N ASN A 55 -0.58 2.57 -43.52
CA ASN A 55 -0.60 3.63 -42.51
C ASN A 55 0.60 3.44 -41.54
N PRO A 56 0.93 4.44 -40.69
CA PRO A 56 2.10 4.37 -39.80
C PRO A 56 1.95 3.38 -38.62
N TYR A 57 0.75 2.87 -38.36
CA TYR A 57 0.46 2.05 -37.18
C TYR A 57 0.57 0.54 -37.46
N PHE A 58 0.85 0.15 -38.70
CA PHE A 58 0.98 -1.23 -39.14
C PHE A 58 2.22 -1.39 -40.02
N ASP A 59 3.06 -2.39 -39.72
CA ASP A 59 4.26 -2.71 -40.51
C ASP A 59 4.02 -3.99 -41.32
N GLU A 60 3.77 -3.84 -42.62
CA GLU A 60 3.37 -4.94 -43.51
C GLU A 60 4.48 -5.99 -43.69
N ASP A 61 5.71 -5.55 -43.97
CA ASP A 61 6.82 -6.48 -44.19
C ASP A 61 7.23 -7.20 -42.90
N TRP A 62 7.30 -6.46 -41.79
CA TRP A 62 7.58 -7.07 -40.48
C TRP A 62 6.49 -8.05 -40.07
N TYR A 63 5.21 -7.71 -40.22
CA TYR A 63 4.09 -8.56 -39.80
C TYR A 63 4.11 -9.91 -40.54
N ILE A 64 4.30 -9.89 -41.86
CA ILE A 64 4.40 -11.11 -42.69
C ILE A 64 5.62 -11.94 -42.28
N SER A 65 6.76 -11.29 -42.01
CA SER A 65 7.99 -11.95 -41.60
C SER A 65 7.88 -12.59 -40.20
N LYS A 66 7.25 -11.89 -39.25
CA LYS A 66 7.08 -12.32 -37.86
C LYS A 66 6.10 -13.48 -37.74
N TYR A 67 5.09 -13.56 -38.59
CA TYR A 67 4.04 -14.58 -38.54
C TYR A 67 3.99 -15.42 -39.83
N PRO A 68 4.88 -16.44 -39.98
CA PRO A 68 4.99 -17.23 -41.20
C PRO A 68 3.69 -17.92 -41.65
N ALA A 69 2.81 -18.26 -40.70
CA ALA A 69 1.50 -18.84 -41.01
C ALA A 69 0.61 -17.86 -41.80
N VAL A 70 0.74 -16.56 -41.56
CA VAL A 70 0.03 -15.52 -42.34
C VAL A 70 0.60 -15.44 -43.76
N ALA A 71 1.93 -15.50 -43.91
CA ALA A 71 2.56 -15.52 -45.23
C ALA A 71 2.07 -16.69 -46.09
N GLU A 72 1.87 -17.86 -45.47
CA GLU A 72 1.30 -19.03 -46.15
C GLU A 72 -0.16 -18.79 -46.57
N GLN A 73 -0.99 -18.20 -45.71
CA GLN A 73 -2.39 -17.87 -46.03
C GLN A 73 -2.49 -16.86 -47.18
N ILE A 74 -1.60 -15.86 -47.22
CA ILE A 74 -1.52 -14.90 -48.33
C ILE A 74 -1.13 -15.64 -49.62
N SER A 75 -0.15 -16.55 -49.57
CA SER A 75 0.26 -17.32 -50.75
C SER A 75 -0.83 -18.24 -51.32
N ARG A 76 -1.78 -18.66 -50.46
CA ARG A 76 -2.97 -19.45 -50.84
C ARG A 76 -4.14 -18.58 -51.34
N GLY A 77 -4.01 -17.25 -51.28
CA GLY A 77 -5.04 -16.31 -51.70
C GLY A 77 -6.19 -16.14 -50.68
N GLU A 78 -6.00 -16.57 -49.43
CA GLU A 78 -7.01 -16.40 -48.37
C GLU A 78 -7.13 -14.92 -47.93
N PHE A 79 -6.01 -14.18 -47.99
CA PHE A 79 -5.93 -12.74 -47.73
C PHE A 79 -5.02 -12.09 -48.79
N ARG A 80 -5.29 -10.84 -49.17
CA ARG A 80 -4.47 -10.09 -50.13
C ARG A 80 -3.19 -9.53 -49.52
N SER A 81 -3.21 -9.25 -48.22
CA SER A 81 -2.09 -8.65 -47.49
C SER A 81 -2.12 -9.03 -46.01
N GLY A 82 -1.00 -8.82 -45.32
CA GLY A 82 -0.89 -8.91 -43.88
C GLY A 82 -1.82 -7.92 -43.18
N PHE A 83 -1.96 -6.70 -43.71
CA PHE A 83 -2.91 -5.73 -43.19
C PHE A 83 -4.37 -6.18 -43.26
N GLU A 84 -4.78 -6.79 -44.38
CA GLU A 84 -6.13 -7.34 -44.52
C GLU A 84 -6.36 -8.47 -43.51
N HIS A 85 -5.40 -9.38 -43.35
CA HIS A 85 -5.43 -10.41 -42.30
C HIS A 85 -5.55 -9.78 -40.91
N TYR A 86 -4.75 -8.75 -40.60
CA TYR A 86 -4.76 -8.10 -39.30
C TYR A 86 -6.12 -7.49 -38.96
N CYS A 87 -6.69 -6.73 -39.89
CA CYS A 87 -8.00 -6.10 -39.72
C CYS A 87 -9.13 -7.12 -39.52
N GLN A 88 -9.07 -8.28 -40.19
CA GLN A 88 -10.12 -9.28 -40.11
C GLN A 88 -9.97 -10.24 -38.92
N LYS A 89 -8.74 -10.60 -38.55
CA LYS A 89 -8.48 -11.66 -37.56
C LYS A 89 -7.27 -11.39 -36.67
N GLY A 90 -6.19 -10.86 -37.23
CA GLY A 90 -4.90 -10.76 -36.54
C GLY A 90 -4.94 -9.85 -35.30
N PHE A 91 -5.79 -8.82 -35.28
CA PHE A 91 -5.89 -7.87 -34.17
C PHE A 91 -6.18 -8.50 -32.80
N ALA A 92 -6.74 -9.71 -32.76
CA ALA A 92 -7.08 -10.38 -31.51
C ALA A 92 -5.88 -11.11 -30.85
N SER A 93 -4.79 -11.35 -31.57
CA SER A 93 -3.71 -12.19 -31.04
C SER A 93 -2.31 -11.89 -31.59
N HIS A 94 -2.17 -10.85 -32.41
CA HIS A 94 -0.91 -10.50 -33.06
C HIS A 94 -0.60 -9.03 -32.79
N ASN A 95 0.68 -8.72 -32.60
CA ASN A 95 1.15 -7.33 -32.61
C ASN A 95 1.21 -6.84 -34.08
N PRO A 96 0.72 -5.61 -34.38
CA PRO A 96 0.71 -5.04 -35.74
C PRO A 96 2.00 -4.33 -36.15
N HIS A 97 2.84 -3.99 -35.18
CA HIS A 97 4.03 -3.17 -35.39
C HIS A 97 5.15 -3.63 -34.45
N TRP A 98 6.40 -3.60 -34.93
CA TRP A 98 7.57 -4.12 -34.22
C TRP A 98 7.92 -3.38 -32.92
N LEU A 99 7.46 -2.14 -32.78
CA LEU A 99 7.71 -1.28 -31.62
C LEU A 99 6.61 -1.38 -30.53
N PHE A 100 5.61 -2.23 -30.71
CA PHE A 100 4.51 -2.42 -29.75
C PHE A 100 4.40 -3.88 -29.31
N ASP A 101 4.09 -4.09 -28.03
CA ASP A 101 3.86 -5.40 -27.43
C ASP A 101 2.62 -5.34 -26.52
N GLU A 102 1.53 -5.93 -26.99
CA GLU A 102 0.26 -5.94 -26.28
C GLU A 102 0.34 -6.66 -24.93
N GLU A 103 1.08 -7.77 -24.86
CA GLU A 103 1.23 -8.54 -23.63
C GLU A 103 1.97 -7.70 -22.57
N TYR A 104 3.02 -7.00 -22.99
CA TYR A 104 3.76 -6.07 -22.14
C TYR A 104 2.85 -4.94 -21.62
N TYR A 105 2.07 -4.33 -22.50
CA TYR A 105 1.19 -3.22 -22.17
C TYR A 105 0.10 -3.65 -21.17
N LEU A 106 -0.64 -4.72 -21.46
CA LEU A 106 -1.72 -5.20 -20.60
C LEU A 106 -1.22 -5.70 -19.24
N LYS A 107 -0.02 -6.30 -19.16
CA LYS A 107 0.55 -6.75 -17.88
C LYS A 107 0.81 -5.60 -16.90
N ARG A 108 1.12 -4.41 -17.41
CA ARG A 108 1.34 -3.18 -16.63
C ARG A 108 0.04 -2.44 -16.30
N HIS A 109 -1.00 -2.65 -17.10
CA HIS A 109 -2.32 -2.07 -16.92
C HIS A 109 -3.36 -3.17 -16.63
N ARG A 110 -3.24 -3.81 -15.46
CA ARG A 110 -4.10 -4.94 -15.05
C ARG A 110 -5.58 -4.57 -14.86
N ASP A 111 -5.87 -3.27 -14.85
CA ASP A 111 -7.22 -2.70 -14.88
C ASP A 111 -7.86 -2.82 -16.26
N ILE A 112 -7.06 -2.93 -17.33
CA ILE A 112 -7.52 -3.15 -18.70
C ILE A 112 -7.75 -4.66 -18.90
N SER A 113 -8.97 -5.01 -19.27
CA SER A 113 -9.40 -6.34 -19.66
C SER A 113 -10.11 -6.31 -21.00
N ASP A 114 -10.27 -7.46 -21.65
CA ASP A 114 -11.01 -7.56 -22.92
C ASP A 114 -12.42 -6.96 -22.82
N VAL A 115 -13.06 -7.12 -21.66
CA VAL A 115 -14.38 -6.53 -21.35
C VAL A 115 -14.33 -5.01 -21.33
N SER A 116 -13.36 -4.42 -20.62
CA SER A 116 -13.24 -2.96 -20.52
C SER A 116 -12.83 -2.31 -21.85
N LEU A 117 -12.06 -3.03 -22.68
CA LEU A 117 -11.72 -2.58 -24.03
C LEU A 117 -12.98 -2.49 -24.90
N ALA A 118 -13.81 -3.54 -24.87
CA ALA A 118 -15.07 -3.58 -25.62
C ALA A 118 -16.07 -2.50 -25.18
N GLU A 119 -16.22 -2.26 -23.87
CA GLU A 119 -17.09 -1.20 -23.33
C GLU A 119 -16.66 0.21 -23.75
N GLN A 120 -15.36 0.43 -23.87
CA GLN A 120 -14.79 1.70 -24.34
C GLN A 120 -14.74 1.81 -25.87
N GLY A 121 -15.18 0.77 -26.58
CA GLY A 121 -15.21 0.73 -28.04
C GLY A 121 -13.82 0.55 -28.67
N PHE A 122 -12.87 -0.08 -27.97
CA PHE A 122 -11.57 -0.49 -28.49
C PHE A 122 -11.58 -1.98 -28.87
N ARG A 123 -10.99 -2.32 -30.01
CA ARG A 123 -10.91 -3.69 -30.54
C ARG A 123 -9.88 -4.55 -29.80
N ASN A 124 -8.82 -3.92 -29.29
CA ASN A 124 -7.71 -4.57 -28.60
C ASN A 124 -6.92 -3.54 -27.77
N GLY A 125 -5.95 -4.02 -26.99
CA GLY A 125 -5.03 -3.21 -26.20
C GLY A 125 -4.18 -2.26 -27.04
N TYR A 126 -3.85 -2.60 -28.29
CA TYR A 126 -3.16 -1.67 -29.20
C TYR A 126 -3.99 -0.44 -29.54
N GLU A 127 -5.29 -0.62 -29.85
CA GLU A 127 -6.17 0.50 -30.14
C GLU A 127 -6.36 1.40 -28.91
N HIS A 128 -6.49 0.80 -27.74
CA HIS A 128 -6.51 1.53 -26.48
C HIS A 128 -5.20 2.28 -26.24
N TYR A 129 -4.06 1.65 -26.50
CA TYR A 129 -2.75 2.29 -26.37
C TYR A 129 -2.65 3.54 -27.25
N LEU A 130 -2.94 3.45 -28.55
CA LEU A 130 -2.84 4.59 -29.46
C LEU A 130 -3.73 5.77 -29.07
N ASN A 131 -4.90 5.49 -28.47
CA ASN A 131 -5.90 6.51 -28.17
C ASN A 131 -5.84 7.05 -26.74
N ILE A 132 -5.30 6.28 -25.80
CA ILE A 132 -5.25 6.63 -24.37
C ILE A 132 -3.83 6.49 -23.85
N GLY A 133 -3.24 5.30 -23.94
CA GLY A 133 -1.94 4.99 -23.32
C GLY A 133 -0.80 5.90 -23.79
N ASP A 134 -0.71 6.15 -25.11
CA ASP A 134 0.30 7.01 -25.73
C ASP A 134 0.19 8.46 -25.22
N PHE A 135 -1.03 9.01 -25.15
CA PHE A 135 -1.28 10.35 -24.60
C PHE A 135 -1.04 10.45 -23.09
N GLN A 136 -1.09 9.33 -22.38
CA GLN A 136 -0.76 9.23 -20.96
C GLN A 136 0.72 8.95 -20.70
N TYR A 137 1.57 9.00 -21.73
CA TYR A 137 3.00 8.70 -21.61
C TYR A 137 3.28 7.29 -21.08
N SER A 138 2.40 6.33 -21.38
CA SER A 138 2.61 4.92 -21.05
C SER A 138 3.56 4.25 -22.05
N SER A 139 4.39 3.31 -21.59
CA SER A 139 5.22 2.47 -22.46
C SER A 139 4.40 1.35 -23.09
N GLY A 140 4.41 1.27 -24.42
CA GLY A 140 3.72 0.21 -25.18
C GLY A 140 4.59 -1.03 -25.44
N SER A 141 5.89 -0.98 -25.16
CA SER A 141 6.82 -2.12 -25.25
C SER A 141 8.03 -1.89 -24.36
N TRP A 142 8.88 -2.91 -24.20
CA TRP A 142 10.19 -2.76 -23.56
C TRP A 142 11.06 -1.74 -24.28
N PHE A 143 10.94 -1.63 -25.60
CA PHE A 143 11.85 -0.85 -26.44
C PHE A 143 11.37 0.57 -26.73
N PHE A 144 10.29 1.01 -26.09
CA PHE A 144 9.77 2.38 -26.22
C PHE A 144 9.33 2.96 -24.87
N ASP A 145 10.12 3.91 -24.37
CA ASP A 145 9.83 4.77 -23.22
C ASP A 145 9.53 6.20 -23.73
N PRO A 146 8.28 6.69 -23.58
CA PRO A 146 7.92 8.05 -23.97
C PRO A 146 8.82 9.12 -23.36
N ASN A 147 9.30 8.95 -22.12
CA ASN A 147 10.17 9.93 -21.47
C ASN A 147 11.59 9.94 -22.06
N ALA A 148 12.11 8.76 -22.42
CA ALA A 148 13.40 8.65 -23.11
C ALA A 148 13.35 9.33 -24.49
N TYR A 149 12.27 9.08 -25.25
CA TYR A 149 12.05 9.71 -26.55
C TYR A 149 11.99 11.26 -26.47
N LEU A 150 11.28 11.82 -25.48
CA LEU A 150 11.14 13.26 -25.33
C LEU A 150 12.44 13.96 -24.88
N LYS A 151 13.25 13.30 -24.04
CA LYS A 151 14.58 13.81 -23.64
C LYS A 151 15.53 13.95 -24.83
N GLY A 152 15.30 13.21 -25.92
CA GLY A 152 16.02 13.33 -27.19
C GLY A 152 15.82 14.66 -27.95
N GLY A 153 15.07 15.62 -27.37
CA GLY A 153 14.90 16.97 -27.92
C GLY A 153 13.70 17.13 -28.87
N GLN A 154 12.75 16.20 -28.85
CA GLN A 154 11.54 16.24 -29.69
C GLN A 154 10.45 17.07 -28.98
N ALA A 155 9.92 18.11 -29.65
CA ALA A 155 8.84 18.92 -29.11
C ALA A 155 7.49 18.20 -29.26
N THR A 156 6.75 18.02 -28.16
CA THR A 156 5.38 17.46 -28.21
C THR A 156 4.44 18.42 -28.90
N THR A 157 3.77 17.97 -29.97
CA THR A 157 2.55 18.64 -30.46
C THR A 157 1.37 18.24 -29.59
N THR A 158 0.34 19.09 -29.49
CA THR A 158 -0.88 18.80 -28.71
C THR A 158 -1.81 17.78 -29.37
N GLU A 159 -1.46 17.26 -30.56
CA GLU A 159 -2.37 16.45 -31.39
C GLU A 159 -2.04 14.95 -31.44
N LEU A 160 -0.82 14.53 -31.08
CA LEU A 160 -0.38 13.13 -31.12
C LEU A 160 0.47 12.79 -29.89
N GLY A 161 0.35 11.58 -29.36
CA GLY A 161 1.25 11.07 -28.32
C GLY A 161 2.65 10.75 -28.86
N PRO A 162 3.66 10.58 -27.98
CA PRO A 162 5.05 10.32 -28.35
C PRO A 162 5.26 9.12 -29.27
N TYR A 163 4.59 7.99 -29.03
CA TYR A 163 4.66 6.80 -29.89
C TYR A 163 4.12 7.11 -31.28
N SER A 164 2.94 7.73 -31.35
CA SER A 164 2.30 8.09 -32.61
C SER A 164 3.15 9.07 -33.43
N GLN A 165 3.85 10.00 -32.78
CA GLN A 165 4.83 10.88 -33.42
C GLN A 165 6.02 10.08 -33.96
N CYS A 166 6.56 9.16 -33.14
CA CYS A 166 7.69 8.31 -33.49
C CYS A 166 7.42 7.46 -34.74
N VAL A 167 6.29 6.76 -34.81
CA VAL A 167 5.96 5.89 -35.95
C VAL A 167 5.51 6.65 -37.20
N ARG A 168 5.03 7.89 -37.05
CA ARG A 168 4.61 8.75 -38.18
C ARG A 168 5.75 9.45 -38.91
N ALA A 169 6.94 9.56 -38.30
CA ALA A 169 8.07 10.25 -38.92
C ALA A 169 8.51 9.56 -40.23
N THR A 170 8.33 10.22 -41.38
CA THR A 170 8.58 9.66 -42.73
C THR A 170 10.00 9.86 -43.24
N ALA A 171 10.69 10.93 -42.82
CA ALA A 171 12.14 11.07 -42.98
C ALA A 171 12.85 10.48 -41.75
N PRO A 172 14.03 9.85 -41.89
CA PRO A 172 14.81 9.51 -40.71
C PRO A 172 15.19 10.83 -40.06
N VAL A 173 14.72 11.12 -38.85
CA VAL A 173 15.38 12.15 -38.03
C VAL A 173 16.76 11.59 -37.69
N ALA A 174 17.73 11.61 -38.61
CA ALA A 174 19.06 11.02 -38.41
C ALA A 174 19.03 9.67 -37.64
N GLY A 175 18.22 8.71 -38.12
CA GLY A 175 18.29 7.28 -37.80
C GLY A 175 18.40 6.88 -36.33
N TYR A 176 17.54 7.37 -35.43
CA TYR A 176 17.50 6.97 -34.00
C TYR A 176 18.88 6.84 -33.32
N GLY A 177 19.80 7.79 -33.57
CA GLY A 177 21.06 7.89 -32.83
C GLY A 177 20.89 8.26 -31.35
N HIS A 178 19.72 8.05 -30.77
CA HIS A 178 19.40 8.29 -29.37
C HIS A 178 18.52 7.14 -28.84
N ARG A 179 18.65 6.84 -27.56
CA ARG A 179 17.94 5.74 -26.90
C ARG A 179 16.43 6.00 -26.85
N LEU A 180 15.65 5.03 -27.35
CA LEU A 180 14.19 4.98 -27.16
C LEU A 180 13.78 4.27 -25.88
N SER A 181 14.69 3.50 -25.27
CA SER A 181 14.50 2.83 -23.98
C SER A 181 15.85 2.56 -23.33
N TRP A 182 15.85 2.08 -22.09
CA TRP A 182 17.07 1.66 -21.41
C TRP A 182 17.66 0.36 -21.95
N TYR A 183 16.88 -0.46 -22.66
CA TYR A 183 17.23 -1.83 -23.04
C TYR A 183 17.82 -1.97 -24.45
N PHE A 184 18.14 -0.86 -25.12
CA PHE A 184 18.83 -0.89 -26.40
C PHE A 184 19.66 0.37 -26.58
N ASP A 185 20.94 0.21 -26.95
CA ASP A 185 21.85 1.32 -27.21
C ASP A 185 22.17 1.42 -28.71
N PRO A 186 21.54 2.35 -29.46
CA PRO A 186 21.72 2.43 -30.90
C PRO A 186 23.12 2.87 -31.34
N GLU A 187 23.80 3.72 -30.56
CA GLU A 187 25.14 4.20 -30.91
C GLU A 187 26.15 3.06 -30.74
N TRP A 188 26.14 2.42 -29.57
CA TRP A 188 27.00 1.27 -29.29
C TRP A 188 26.74 0.12 -30.26
N TYR A 189 25.47 -0.14 -30.59
CA TYR A 189 25.09 -1.19 -31.52
C TYR A 189 25.71 -0.99 -32.92
N LEU A 190 25.62 0.23 -33.47
CA LEU A 190 26.17 0.53 -34.80
C LEU A 190 27.70 0.65 -34.82
N GLU A 191 28.33 0.93 -33.68
CA GLU A 191 29.79 0.85 -33.52
C GLU A 191 30.27 -0.60 -33.46
N THR A 192 29.52 -1.46 -32.76
CA THR A 192 29.83 -2.88 -32.56
C THR A 192 29.57 -3.70 -33.82
N TYR A 193 28.55 -3.33 -34.62
CA TYR A 193 28.12 -4.03 -35.84
C TYR A 193 28.17 -3.10 -37.07
N PRO A 194 29.37 -2.77 -37.61
CA PRO A 194 29.52 -1.84 -38.74
C PRO A 194 28.85 -2.28 -40.05
N GLU A 195 28.59 -3.57 -40.22
CA GLU A 195 27.81 -4.14 -41.32
C GLU A 195 26.37 -3.65 -41.30
N VAL A 196 25.75 -3.56 -40.12
CA VAL A 196 24.37 -3.07 -39.96
C VAL A 196 24.28 -1.62 -40.42
N ARG A 197 25.31 -0.80 -40.14
CA ARG A 197 25.38 0.58 -40.64
C ARG A 197 25.31 0.65 -42.17
N LYS A 198 25.97 -0.27 -42.88
CA LYS A 198 25.93 -0.32 -44.35
C LYS A 198 24.55 -0.72 -44.87
N GLU A 199 23.86 -1.63 -44.19
CA GLU A 199 22.49 -2.04 -44.54
C GLU A 199 21.49 -0.89 -44.32
N LEU A 200 21.68 -0.08 -43.28
CA LEU A 200 20.91 1.14 -43.05
C LEU A 200 21.14 2.19 -44.16
N ASP A 201 22.40 2.41 -44.55
CA ASP A 201 22.75 3.31 -45.64
C ASP A 201 22.15 2.84 -46.98
N ALA A 202 22.03 1.53 -47.17
CA ALA A 202 21.35 0.90 -48.31
C ALA A 202 19.81 0.93 -48.20
N LYS A 203 19.24 1.49 -47.12
CA LYS A 203 17.81 1.57 -46.82
C LYS A 203 17.13 0.19 -46.68
N GLU A 204 17.88 -0.85 -46.30
CA GLU A 204 17.32 -2.18 -46.02
C GLU A 204 16.58 -2.21 -44.67
N TRP A 205 17.01 -1.37 -43.71
CA TRP A 205 16.37 -1.22 -42.40
C TRP A 205 16.04 0.24 -42.12
N THR A 206 14.93 0.47 -41.41
CA THR A 206 14.51 1.82 -40.99
C THR A 206 15.35 2.40 -39.85
N SER A 207 15.94 1.56 -38.99
CA SER A 207 16.76 1.97 -37.84
C SER A 207 17.59 0.82 -37.28
N ALA A 208 18.55 1.12 -36.39
CA ALA A 208 19.34 0.12 -35.68
C ALA A 208 18.46 -0.77 -34.79
N LEU A 209 17.48 -0.16 -34.09
CA LEU A 209 16.52 -0.90 -33.27
C LEU A 209 15.61 -1.79 -34.12
N HIS A 210 15.17 -1.30 -35.29
CA HIS A 210 14.40 -2.10 -36.22
C HIS A 210 15.21 -3.31 -36.71
N HIS A 211 16.47 -3.13 -37.10
CA HIS A 211 17.37 -4.25 -37.40
C HIS A 211 17.43 -5.22 -36.20
N TYR A 212 17.68 -4.73 -34.98
CA TYR A 212 17.79 -5.59 -33.80
C TYR A 212 16.53 -6.43 -33.54
N LEU A 213 15.33 -5.85 -33.70
CA LEU A 213 14.06 -6.50 -33.42
C LEU A 213 13.57 -7.41 -34.56
N ALA A 214 13.94 -7.13 -35.81
CA ALA A 214 13.39 -7.79 -37.00
C ALA A 214 14.39 -8.68 -37.77
N ASN A 215 15.68 -8.68 -37.43
CA ASN A 215 16.65 -9.58 -38.07
C ASN A 215 16.36 -11.07 -37.83
N LYS A 216 16.90 -11.92 -38.70
CA LYS A 216 16.70 -13.38 -38.73
C LYS A 216 17.63 -14.17 -37.81
N THR A 217 18.70 -13.56 -37.31
CA THR A 217 19.76 -14.22 -36.51
C THR A 217 19.98 -13.47 -35.19
N PRO A 218 18.95 -13.41 -34.34
CA PRO A 218 18.88 -12.49 -33.20
C PRO A 218 19.90 -12.77 -32.09
N THR A 219 20.38 -14.01 -31.99
CA THR A 219 21.36 -14.45 -31.00
C THR A 219 22.79 -14.02 -31.34
N LEU A 220 23.04 -13.49 -32.55
CA LEU A 220 24.34 -12.95 -32.95
C LEU A 220 24.54 -11.49 -32.53
N PHE A 221 23.48 -10.85 -32.05
CA PHE A 221 23.47 -9.41 -31.79
C PHE A 221 23.13 -9.14 -30.33
N ASN A 222 24.01 -8.40 -29.65
CA ASN A 222 23.76 -7.90 -28.31
C ASN A 222 23.06 -6.54 -28.40
N PRO A 223 22.11 -6.24 -27.50
CA PRO A 223 21.34 -4.99 -27.53
C PRO A 223 22.10 -3.77 -27.01
N ASP A 224 23.05 -3.98 -26.09
CA ASP A 224 23.76 -2.96 -25.33
C ASP A 224 25.06 -3.56 -24.73
N PRO A 225 26.00 -2.74 -24.19
CA PRO A 225 27.28 -3.24 -23.68
C PRO A 225 27.20 -4.04 -22.36
N TYR A 226 26.03 -4.12 -21.73
CA TYR A 226 25.81 -4.75 -20.42
C TYR A 226 25.11 -6.10 -20.52
N PHE A 227 24.74 -6.55 -21.73
CA PHE A 227 24.20 -7.89 -21.98
C PHE A 227 24.99 -8.63 -23.06
N SER A 228 25.19 -9.94 -22.90
CA SER A 228 25.79 -10.80 -23.92
C SER A 228 24.96 -12.07 -24.13
N GLU A 229 24.50 -12.27 -25.36
CA GLU A 229 23.79 -13.49 -25.78
C GLU A 229 24.64 -14.75 -25.53
N GLU A 230 25.92 -14.71 -25.91
CA GLU A 230 26.87 -15.82 -25.72
C GLU A 230 27.09 -16.14 -24.23
N PHE A 231 27.37 -15.13 -23.42
CA PHE A 231 27.60 -15.33 -21.99
C PHE A 231 26.33 -15.82 -21.30
N TYR A 232 25.21 -15.14 -21.51
CA TYR A 232 23.95 -15.47 -20.84
C TYR A 232 23.48 -16.89 -21.17
N GLY A 233 23.60 -17.30 -22.43
CA GLY A 233 23.31 -18.67 -22.85
C GLY A 233 24.24 -19.70 -22.23
N SER A 234 25.53 -19.38 -22.07
CA SER A 234 26.51 -20.29 -21.47
C SER A 234 26.30 -20.56 -19.97
N VAL A 235 25.78 -19.57 -19.24
CA VAL A 235 25.56 -19.67 -17.78
C VAL A 235 24.15 -20.10 -17.41
N ASN A 236 23.16 -19.89 -18.29
CA ASN A 236 21.76 -20.26 -18.09
C ASN A 236 21.33 -21.38 -19.06
N ASN A 237 21.94 -22.56 -18.91
CA ASN A 237 21.67 -23.72 -19.78
C ASN A 237 20.21 -24.19 -19.74
N ASP A 238 19.46 -23.84 -18.70
CA ASP A 238 18.02 -24.07 -18.56
C ASP A 238 17.19 -23.34 -19.63
N VAL A 239 17.72 -22.24 -20.19
CA VAL A 239 17.02 -21.38 -21.14
C VAL A 239 17.30 -21.77 -22.60
N SER A 240 18.46 -22.40 -22.87
CA SER A 240 18.92 -22.71 -24.22
C SER A 240 17.90 -23.51 -25.04
N GLY A 241 17.27 -24.51 -24.42
CA GLY A 241 16.22 -25.30 -25.09
C GLY A 241 15.00 -24.47 -25.53
N ALA A 242 14.62 -23.46 -24.76
CA ALA A 242 13.49 -22.58 -25.09
C ALA A 242 13.83 -21.59 -26.21
N VAL A 243 15.07 -21.13 -26.30
CA VAL A 243 15.55 -20.29 -27.42
C VAL A 243 15.68 -21.12 -28.70
N GLU A 244 16.24 -22.33 -28.61
CA GLU A 244 16.36 -23.26 -29.74
C GLU A 244 14.98 -23.68 -30.29
N SER A 245 14.00 -23.89 -29.41
CA SER A 245 12.62 -24.18 -29.80
C SER A 245 11.82 -22.93 -30.22
N LYS A 246 12.47 -21.77 -30.30
CA LYS A 246 11.87 -20.46 -30.67
C LYS A 246 10.71 -20.02 -29.75
N HIS A 247 10.69 -20.49 -28.51
CA HIS A 247 9.77 -19.98 -27.50
C HIS A 247 10.15 -18.56 -27.07
N PHE A 248 11.45 -18.27 -27.01
CA PHE A 248 12.00 -16.92 -26.97
C PHE A 248 12.77 -16.65 -28.26
N ARG A 249 12.75 -15.38 -28.72
CA ARG A 249 13.50 -14.93 -29.89
C ARG A 249 15.01 -15.06 -29.68
N ASN A 250 15.48 -14.71 -28.50
CA ASN A 250 16.88 -14.75 -28.10
C ASN A 250 17.00 -14.79 -26.57
N PHE A 251 18.21 -14.90 -26.04
CA PHE A 251 18.42 -14.94 -24.60
C PHE A 251 18.03 -13.62 -23.92
N PHE A 252 18.15 -12.50 -24.62
CA PHE A 252 17.73 -11.20 -24.08
C PHE A 252 16.23 -11.10 -23.83
N GLU A 253 15.38 -11.65 -24.69
CA GLU A 253 13.93 -11.66 -24.46
C GLU A 253 13.58 -12.43 -23.18
N HIS A 254 14.20 -13.59 -22.96
CA HIS A 254 14.04 -14.32 -21.71
C HIS A 254 14.52 -13.50 -20.51
N PHE A 255 15.68 -12.86 -20.64
CA PHE A 255 16.21 -12.00 -19.58
C PHE A 255 15.24 -10.89 -19.21
N LEU A 256 14.68 -10.14 -20.17
CA LEU A 256 13.69 -9.09 -19.90
C LEU A 256 12.40 -9.62 -19.28
N LYS A 257 11.91 -10.79 -19.70
CA LYS A 257 10.65 -11.36 -19.19
C LYS A 257 10.80 -11.97 -17.79
N TYR A 258 11.96 -12.55 -17.48
CA TYR A 258 12.19 -13.35 -16.27
C TYR A 258 13.52 -13.04 -15.60
N GLY A 259 14.63 -13.12 -16.35
CA GLY A 259 15.98 -13.06 -15.79
C GLY A 259 16.31 -11.77 -15.02
N VAL A 260 15.75 -10.63 -15.41
CA VAL A 260 15.93 -9.34 -14.74
C VAL A 260 15.28 -9.32 -13.36
N HIS A 261 14.12 -9.95 -13.21
CA HIS A 261 13.42 -10.08 -11.94
C HIS A 261 14.05 -11.14 -11.03
N GLU A 262 14.70 -12.13 -11.63
CA GLU A 262 15.49 -13.15 -10.94
C GLU A 262 16.93 -12.66 -10.64
N LEU A 263 17.26 -11.42 -10.98
CA LEU A 263 18.59 -10.80 -10.81
C LEU A 263 19.73 -11.64 -11.43
N ARG A 264 19.44 -12.39 -12.51
CA ARG A 264 20.42 -13.19 -13.24
C ARG A 264 21.49 -12.29 -13.85
N LYS A 265 22.72 -12.81 -13.96
CA LYS A 265 23.85 -12.04 -14.51
C LYS A 265 23.74 -11.90 -16.04
N PRO A 266 23.57 -10.69 -16.59
CA PRO A 266 23.43 -10.45 -18.03
C PRO A 266 24.78 -10.51 -18.78
N LEU A 267 25.87 -10.25 -18.05
CA LEU A 267 27.25 -10.25 -18.54
C LEU A 267 28.19 -10.60 -17.37
N SER A 268 29.37 -11.14 -17.66
CA SER A 268 30.34 -11.57 -16.63
C SER A 268 30.80 -10.45 -15.69
N THR A 269 30.80 -9.21 -16.17
CA THR A 269 31.20 -8.01 -15.42
C THR A 269 30.05 -7.31 -14.70
N VAL A 270 28.81 -7.73 -14.91
CA VAL A 270 27.62 -7.11 -14.35
C VAL A 270 27.09 -7.94 -13.19
N ASP A 271 27.15 -7.38 -11.99
CA ASP A 271 26.62 -7.99 -10.76
C ASP A 271 25.31 -7.32 -10.34
N LEU A 272 24.21 -7.70 -10.99
CA LEU A 272 22.89 -7.14 -10.68
C LEU A 272 22.43 -7.47 -9.27
N GLU A 273 22.72 -8.66 -8.77
CA GLU A 273 22.34 -9.06 -7.41
C GLU A 273 23.09 -8.20 -6.37
N GLY A 274 24.41 -8.04 -6.51
CA GLY A 274 25.19 -7.17 -5.64
C GLY A 274 24.77 -5.70 -5.74
N TYR A 275 24.47 -5.22 -6.95
CA TYR A 275 24.04 -3.85 -7.20
C TYR A 275 22.65 -3.56 -6.59
N TYR A 276 21.70 -4.47 -6.79
CA TYR A 276 20.34 -4.34 -6.27
C TYR A 276 20.26 -4.49 -4.74
N ARG A 277 21.30 -5.00 -4.06
CA ARG A 277 21.34 -4.97 -2.58
C ARG A 277 21.53 -3.57 -2.01
N ASN A 278 21.89 -2.58 -2.83
CA ASN A 278 22.00 -1.21 -2.35
C ASN A 278 20.60 -0.62 -2.11
N PRO A 279 20.28 -0.16 -0.88
CA PRO A 279 18.95 0.36 -0.55
C PRO A 279 18.48 1.53 -1.42
N ALA A 280 19.40 2.37 -1.91
CA ALA A 280 19.06 3.48 -2.80
C ALA A 280 18.53 2.97 -4.14
N VAL A 281 19.20 1.97 -4.72
CA VAL A 281 18.77 1.31 -5.97
C VAL A 281 17.41 0.64 -5.78
N GLN A 282 17.22 -0.09 -4.67
CA GLN A 282 15.94 -0.72 -4.35
C GLN A 282 14.82 0.31 -4.24
N GLN A 283 15.10 1.45 -3.61
CA GLN A 283 14.13 2.52 -3.42
C GLN A 283 13.72 3.19 -4.73
N GLU A 284 14.68 3.53 -5.60
CA GLU A 284 14.40 4.20 -6.88
C GLU A 284 13.66 3.29 -7.87
N VAL A 285 14.06 2.02 -7.94
CA VAL A 285 13.32 1.00 -8.71
C VAL A 285 11.93 0.81 -8.12
N SER A 286 11.79 0.76 -6.79
CA SER A 286 10.49 0.63 -6.11
C SER A 286 9.57 1.85 -6.25
N ARG A 287 10.13 3.06 -6.40
CA ARG A 287 9.38 4.30 -6.67
C ARG A 287 8.87 4.34 -8.11
N GLY A 288 9.41 3.47 -8.98
CA GLY A 288 9.08 3.43 -10.40
C GLY A 288 9.83 4.47 -11.23
N ASP A 289 10.91 5.05 -10.69
CA ASP A 289 11.77 5.97 -11.47
C ASP A 289 12.47 5.23 -12.61
N TYR A 290 12.79 3.95 -12.36
CA TYR A 290 13.33 3.01 -13.32
C TYR A 290 12.48 1.74 -13.31
N PRO A 291 12.26 1.11 -14.48
CA PRO A 291 11.39 -0.06 -14.60
C PRO A 291 11.91 -1.30 -13.89
N ASP A 292 13.24 -1.46 -13.76
CA ASP A 292 13.89 -2.55 -13.04
C ASP A 292 15.36 -2.21 -12.70
N ALA A 293 16.02 -3.13 -11.98
CA ALA A 293 17.40 -3.00 -11.54
C ALA A 293 18.42 -2.92 -12.70
N PHE A 294 18.14 -3.56 -13.84
CA PHE A 294 19.04 -3.53 -15.00
C PHE A 294 18.95 -2.19 -15.73
N ALA A 295 17.74 -1.65 -15.91
CA ALA A 295 17.56 -0.30 -16.44
C ALA A 295 18.22 0.76 -15.56
N HIS A 296 18.09 0.63 -14.23
CA HIS A 296 18.80 1.49 -13.27
C HIS A 296 20.32 1.35 -13.41
N TYR A 297 20.84 0.11 -13.42
CA TYR A 297 22.27 -0.16 -13.60
C TYR A 297 22.83 0.51 -14.86
N ILE A 298 22.12 0.43 -15.98
CA ILE A 298 22.51 1.05 -17.25
C ILE A 298 22.51 2.58 -17.12
N ALA A 299 21.46 3.16 -16.54
CA ALA A 299 21.32 4.61 -16.39
C ALA A 299 22.45 5.22 -15.54
N HIS A 300 22.97 4.47 -14.55
CA HIS A 300 24.02 4.92 -13.65
C HIS A 300 25.41 4.33 -13.95
N GLY A 301 25.55 3.57 -15.04
CA GLY A 301 26.81 2.94 -15.43
C GLY A 301 27.37 2.00 -14.36
N GLY A 302 26.50 1.29 -13.62
CA GLY A 302 26.86 0.35 -12.56
C GLY A 302 27.43 0.98 -11.29
N LYS A 303 27.33 2.30 -11.12
CA LYS A 303 27.72 3.01 -9.89
C LYS A 303 26.49 3.33 -9.05
N VAL A 304 26.66 3.35 -7.73
CA VAL A 304 25.67 3.92 -6.81
C VAL A 304 26.35 5.07 -6.08
N GLU A 305 25.73 6.24 -6.03
CA GLU A 305 26.24 7.33 -5.22
C GLU A 305 26.23 6.90 -3.74
N ASP A 306 27.37 7.05 -3.06
CA ASP A 306 27.54 6.57 -1.68
C ASP A 306 26.86 7.55 -0.72
N ASP A 307 25.61 7.23 -0.36
CA ASP A 307 24.68 8.03 0.45
C ASP A 307 25.30 8.57 1.75
N ALA A 308 26.22 7.83 2.37
CA ALA A 308 26.75 8.16 3.70
C ALA A 308 27.62 9.45 3.72
N ALA A 309 28.33 9.75 2.64
CA ALA A 309 29.14 10.96 2.53
C ALA A 309 28.24 12.19 2.21
N PHE A 310 27.28 12.02 1.30
CA PHE A 310 26.30 13.04 0.92
C PHE A 310 25.42 13.45 2.11
N GLN A 311 24.96 12.50 2.92
CA GLN A 311 24.12 12.76 4.10
C GLN A 311 24.84 13.60 5.18
N LYS A 312 26.14 13.38 5.39
CA LYS A 312 26.95 14.16 6.35
C LYS A 312 27.22 15.59 5.86
N GLU A 313 27.51 15.77 4.58
CA GLU A 313 27.70 17.10 3.99
C GLU A 313 26.37 17.89 3.96
N SER A 314 25.27 17.23 3.62
CA SER A 314 23.90 17.76 3.65
C SER A 314 23.49 18.26 5.04
N GLU A 315 23.85 17.55 6.12
CA GLU A 315 23.46 17.97 7.47
C GLU A 315 24.17 19.26 7.91
N HIS A 316 25.47 19.39 7.65
CA HIS A 316 26.21 20.62 7.97
C HIS A 316 25.65 21.84 7.24
N VAL A 317 25.30 21.66 5.96
CA VAL A 317 24.63 22.70 5.17
C VAL A 317 23.26 23.04 5.76
N SER A 318 22.46 22.02 6.08
CA SER A 318 21.09 22.19 6.62
C SER A 318 21.09 22.90 7.98
N LYS A 319 22.03 22.58 8.89
CA LYS A 319 22.19 23.28 10.17
C LYS A 319 22.52 24.75 10.00
N LYS A 320 23.42 25.08 9.06
CA LYS A 320 23.77 26.47 8.74
C LYS A 320 22.58 27.24 8.18
N ILE A 321 21.85 26.64 7.23
CA ILE A 321 20.66 27.25 6.63
C ILE A 321 19.64 27.56 7.74
N TYR A 322 19.37 26.62 8.64
CA TYR A 322 18.42 26.86 9.72
C TYR A 322 18.85 27.98 10.67
N HIS A 323 20.13 28.00 11.06
CA HIS A 323 20.66 29.07 11.90
C HIS A 323 20.44 30.45 11.26
N GLU A 324 20.67 30.57 9.96
CA GLU A 324 20.37 31.80 9.21
C GLU A 324 18.86 32.08 9.11
N MET A 325 18.03 31.06 8.93
CA MET A 325 16.57 31.21 8.94
C MET A 325 16.03 31.74 10.28
N CYS A 326 16.58 31.30 11.41
CA CYS A 326 16.25 31.88 12.72
C CYS A 326 16.56 33.37 12.78
N ARG A 327 17.73 33.77 12.26
CA ARG A 327 18.14 35.18 12.20
C ARG A 327 17.23 36.01 11.29
N ILE A 328 16.81 35.45 10.15
CA ILE A 328 15.89 36.09 9.20
C ILE A 328 14.49 36.23 9.80
N ARG A 329 14.01 35.23 10.56
CA ARG A 329 12.71 35.27 11.25
C ARG A 329 12.69 36.27 12.40
N MET A 330 13.83 36.54 13.03
CA MET A 330 13.93 37.33 14.25
C MET A 330 13.21 38.71 14.17
N PRO A 331 13.39 39.56 13.14
CA PRO A 331 12.65 40.83 13.08
C PRO A 331 11.12 40.66 13.02
N LEU A 332 10.63 39.59 12.39
CA LEU A 332 9.20 39.28 12.35
C LEU A 332 8.70 38.89 13.75
N LEU A 333 9.43 38.02 14.44
CA LEU A 333 9.09 37.55 15.78
C LEU A 333 9.18 38.66 16.83
N LEU A 334 10.11 39.61 16.68
CA LEU A 334 10.20 40.77 17.57
C LEU A 334 9.06 41.78 17.37
N ASN A 335 8.50 41.85 16.16
CA ASN A 335 7.33 42.67 15.85
C ASN A 335 6.00 41.98 16.21
N GLN A 336 6.02 40.67 16.42
CA GLN A 336 4.89 39.90 16.92
C GLN A 336 4.97 39.85 18.45
N THR A 337 3.87 40.16 19.14
CA THR A 337 3.82 39.95 20.59
C THR A 337 3.52 38.49 20.88
N LEU A 338 4.55 37.69 21.17
CA LEU A 338 4.35 36.36 21.74
C LEU A 338 3.84 36.50 23.17
N ASP A 339 2.67 35.93 23.47
CA ASP A 339 2.02 36.03 24.77
C ASP A 339 1.83 34.63 25.38
N PHE A 340 2.37 34.46 26.58
CA PHE A 340 2.24 33.27 27.43
C PHE A 340 1.54 33.56 28.74
N THR A 341 0.78 34.66 28.83
CA THR A 341 -0.04 34.94 30.01
C THR A 341 -1.08 33.83 30.23
N TYR A 342 -1.23 33.40 31.47
CA TYR A 342 -2.16 32.35 31.87
C TYR A 342 -2.74 32.63 33.27
N GLU A 343 -3.88 32.02 33.58
CA GLU A 343 -4.43 31.97 34.95
C GLU A 343 -4.11 30.62 35.60
N TYR A 344 -4.51 29.52 34.94
CA TYR A 344 -4.17 28.15 35.28
C TYR A 344 -3.58 27.44 34.06
N PRO A 345 -2.34 26.93 34.13
CA PRO A 345 -1.69 26.36 32.96
C PRO A 345 -2.10 24.89 32.74
N ASP A 346 -2.40 24.52 31.49
CA ASP A 346 -2.66 23.13 31.10
C ASP A 346 -1.40 22.26 31.22
N PHE A 347 -0.22 22.88 31.11
CA PHE A 347 1.11 22.29 31.31
C PHE A 347 2.16 23.39 31.51
N THR A 348 3.32 23.01 32.04
CA THR A 348 4.49 23.87 32.19
C THR A 348 5.58 23.45 31.22
N VAL A 349 6.23 24.39 30.55
CA VAL A 349 7.41 24.17 29.72
C VAL A 349 8.65 24.70 30.42
N ILE A 350 9.72 23.91 30.42
CA ILE A 350 11.04 24.29 30.90
C ILE A 350 11.98 24.32 29.69
N ILE A 351 12.55 25.50 29.41
CA ILE A 351 13.56 25.72 28.37
C ILE A 351 14.84 26.22 29.01
N ILE A 352 15.97 25.55 28.74
CA ILE A 352 17.29 26.03 29.14
C ILE A 352 17.92 26.74 27.95
N ALA A 353 18.43 27.96 28.15
CA ALA A 353 19.05 28.76 27.11
C ALA A 353 20.43 29.25 27.54
N HIS A 354 21.40 29.17 26.63
CA HIS A 354 22.72 29.79 26.74
C HIS A 354 23.07 30.45 25.40
N ASN A 355 22.91 31.77 25.31
CA ASN A 355 22.92 32.52 24.07
C ASN A 355 21.87 32.01 23.05
N HIS A 356 22.12 32.19 21.75
CA HIS A 356 21.24 31.81 20.64
C HIS A 356 19.83 32.38 20.72
N PHE A 357 19.71 33.67 21.08
CA PHE A 357 18.44 34.38 21.24
C PHE A 357 17.44 34.16 20.07
N ALA A 358 17.89 34.25 18.82
CA ALA A 358 17.02 34.07 17.65
C ALA A 358 16.44 32.63 17.54
N MET A 359 17.20 31.63 17.99
CA MET A 359 16.79 30.24 18.01
C MET A 359 15.75 30.00 19.10
N THR A 360 16.01 30.51 20.31
CA THR A 360 15.06 30.45 21.43
C THR A 360 13.73 31.14 21.09
N LEU A 361 13.75 32.30 20.44
CA LEU A 361 12.52 32.96 19.95
C LEU A 361 11.77 32.10 18.93
N SER A 362 12.49 31.42 18.02
CA SER A 362 11.88 30.53 17.03
C SER A 362 11.24 29.31 17.69
N ALA A 363 11.88 28.71 18.69
CA ALA A 363 11.32 27.61 19.48
C ALA A 363 10.04 28.05 20.22
N LEU A 364 10.06 29.21 20.89
CA LEU A 364 8.89 29.79 21.56
C LEU A 364 7.75 30.08 20.59
N ALA A 365 8.05 30.62 19.40
CA ALA A 365 7.06 30.86 18.37
C ALA A 365 6.42 29.53 17.89
N SER A 366 7.23 28.48 17.67
CA SER A 366 6.72 27.16 17.26
C SER A 366 5.85 26.51 18.35
N LEU A 367 6.21 26.69 19.63
CA LEU A 367 5.43 26.26 20.78
C LEU A 367 4.06 26.95 20.84
N ARG A 368 4.04 28.28 20.71
CA ARG A 368 2.79 29.05 20.70
C ARG A 368 1.91 28.67 19.51
N ALA A 369 2.49 28.46 18.32
CA ALA A 369 1.74 28.03 17.14
C ALA A 369 1.12 26.62 17.29
N ASN A 370 1.75 25.74 18.06
CA ASN A 370 1.26 24.39 18.31
C ASN A 370 0.17 24.31 19.37
N TYR A 371 0.08 25.30 20.27
CA TYR A 371 -0.91 25.30 21.34
C TYR A 371 -1.32 26.73 21.74
N ASN A 372 -2.57 27.07 21.46
CA ASN A 372 -3.15 28.39 21.73
C ASN A 372 -3.76 28.51 23.14
N GLY A 373 -3.75 27.45 23.95
CA GLY A 373 -4.31 27.46 25.30
C GLY A 373 -3.36 28.01 26.37
N PRO A 374 -3.76 27.92 27.65
CA PRO A 374 -2.97 28.42 28.77
C PRO A 374 -1.78 27.50 29.05
N MET A 375 -0.57 28.05 29.10
CA MET A 375 0.65 27.31 29.44
C MET A 375 1.59 28.20 30.25
N GLN A 376 2.31 27.60 31.19
CA GLN A 376 3.41 28.28 31.88
C GLN A 376 4.70 28.01 31.11
N VAL A 377 5.49 29.04 30.84
CA VAL A 377 6.81 28.87 30.21
C VAL A 377 7.88 29.45 31.12
N ILE A 378 8.76 28.57 31.57
CA ILE A 378 9.91 28.89 32.42
C ILE A 378 11.16 28.80 31.55
N VAL A 379 11.83 29.94 31.36
CA VAL A 379 13.11 30.00 30.64
C VAL A 379 14.23 30.16 31.67
N VAL A 380 15.17 29.22 31.66
CA VAL A 380 16.38 29.31 32.48
C VAL A 380 17.51 29.86 31.63
N ASP A 381 17.89 31.11 31.92
CA ASP A 381 19.05 31.76 31.31
C ASP A 381 20.33 31.31 32.03
N SER A 382 21.07 30.41 31.39
CA SER A 382 22.32 29.80 31.86
C SER A 382 23.52 30.73 31.62
N GLY A 383 23.44 31.98 32.04
CA GLY A 383 24.53 32.96 31.93
C GLY A 383 24.78 33.48 30.51
N SER A 384 23.71 33.77 29.76
CA SER A 384 23.81 34.31 28.40
C SER A 384 24.43 35.72 28.34
N THR A 385 24.98 36.06 27.19
CA THR A 385 25.62 37.36 26.89
C THR A 385 24.94 38.12 25.76
N ASP A 386 23.95 37.52 25.09
CA ASP A 386 23.21 38.07 23.97
C ASP A 386 21.81 38.58 24.38
N GLY A 387 20.89 38.69 23.41
CA GLY A 387 19.52 39.17 23.60
C GLY A 387 18.67 38.39 24.62
N MET A 388 19.10 37.20 25.06
CA MET A 388 18.43 36.46 26.15
C MET A 388 18.35 37.27 27.46
N ARG A 389 19.27 38.23 27.67
CA ARG A 389 19.26 39.13 28.84
C ARG A 389 18.03 40.03 28.94
N THR A 390 17.31 40.21 27.85
CA THR A 390 16.16 41.12 27.76
C THR A 390 14.96 40.43 27.10
N ILE A 391 14.88 39.10 27.10
CA ILE A 391 13.83 38.34 26.42
C ILE A 391 12.40 38.73 26.88
N GLU A 392 12.23 39.11 28.15
CA GLU A 392 10.95 39.53 28.74
C GLU A 392 10.43 40.85 28.13
N GLN A 393 11.30 41.64 27.50
CA GLN A 393 10.89 42.84 26.75
C GLN A 393 10.18 42.50 25.44
N HIS A 394 10.35 41.27 24.95
CA HIS A 394 9.87 40.83 23.64
C HIS A 394 8.77 39.75 23.75
N VAL A 395 8.70 39.04 24.87
CA VAL A 395 7.74 37.96 25.08
C VAL A 395 7.02 38.17 26.42
N ARG A 396 5.69 38.27 26.36
CA ARG A 396 4.85 38.51 27.54
C ARG A 396 4.52 37.19 28.25
N GLY A 397 4.45 37.23 29.58
CA GLY A 397 4.04 36.06 30.39
C GLY A 397 5.11 34.98 30.57
N LEU A 398 6.36 35.24 30.17
CA LEU A 398 7.50 34.38 30.49
C LEU A 398 7.90 34.50 31.96
N GLU A 399 8.24 33.37 32.57
CA GLU A 399 8.95 33.31 33.85
C GLU A 399 10.43 33.01 33.57
N VAL A 400 11.34 33.89 34.01
CA VAL A 400 12.78 33.76 33.69
C VAL A 400 13.61 33.56 34.95
N ILE A 401 14.40 32.49 34.98
CA ILE A 401 15.37 32.20 36.05
C ILE A 401 16.77 32.51 35.51
N ARG A 402 17.48 33.44 36.14
CA ARG A 402 18.78 33.93 35.64
C ARG A 402 19.93 33.42 36.50
N PHE A 403 20.91 32.78 35.87
CA PHE A 403 22.16 32.37 36.50
C PHE A 403 23.31 33.30 36.07
N PRO A 404 24.28 33.57 36.96
CA PRO A 404 25.43 34.43 36.64
C PRO A 404 26.45 33.77 35.69
N GLY A 405 26.34 32.45 35.48
CA GLY A 405 27.22 31.67 34.61
C GLY A 405 26.51 30.41 34.11
N ASN A 406 27.22 29.59 33.33
CA ASN A 406 26.65 28.37 32.75
C ASN A 406 26.37 27.33 33.84
N VAL A 407 25.09 27.17 34.18
CA VAL A 407 24.58 26.23 35.20
C VAL A 407 24.47 24.79 34.67
N GLY A 408 24.49 24.63 33.34
CA GLY A 408 24.26 23.35 32.67
C GLY A 408 22.77 22.98 32.57
N PHE A 409 22.46 22.05 31.68
CA PHE A 409 21.09 21.63 31.37
C PHE A 409 20.40 21.03 32.60
N LEU A 410 21.05 20.06 33.24
CA LEU A 410 20.49 19.29 34.35
C LEU A 410 20.09 20.18 35.54
N LEU A 411 21.05 20.96 36.06
CA LEU A 411 20.83 21.79 37.24
C LEU A 411 19.84 22.93 36.97
N GLY A 412 19.86 23.49 35.75
CA GLY A 412 18.88 24.48 35.32
C GLY A 412 17.45 23.91 35.30
N CYS A 413 17.27 22.72 34.73
CA CYS A 413 15.99 22.01 34.71
C CYS A 413 15.45 21.74 36.11
N ASN A 414 16.31 21.32 37.04
CA ASN A 414 15.90 21.08 38.43
C ASN A 414 15.51 22.36 39.18
N ALA A 415 16.23 23.48 38.95
CA ALA A 415 15.86 24.76 39.53
C ALA A 415 14.48 25.26 39.04
N ALA A 416 14.16 25.00 37.76
CA ALA A 416 12.85 25.33 37.20
C ALA A 416 11.73 24.42 37.71
N LEU A 417 12.03 23.16 38.06
CA LEU A 417 11.04 22.19 38.54
C LEU A 417 10.29 22.67 39.80
N GLU A 418 10.96 23.42 40.68
CA GLU A 418 10.35 24.00 41.89
C GLU A 418 9.22 24.99 41.59
N GLN A 419 9.24 25.61 40.41
CA GLN A 419 8.29 26.62 39.98
C GLN A 419 7.17 26.06 39.08
N VAL A 420 7.19 24.77 38.77
CA VAL A 420 6.18 24.10 37.92
C VAL A 420 4.80 24.14 38.56
N ARG A 421 3.81 24.65 37.82
CA ARG A 421 2.40 24.76 38.25
C ARG A 421 1.44 23.86 37.44
N GLY A 422 1.79 23.49 36.21
CA GLY A 422 0.94 22.65 35.37
C GLY A 422 0.87 21.20 35.86
N PRO A 423 -0.16 20.44 35.43
CA PRO A 423 -0.28 19.00 35.71
C PRO A 423 0.71 18.15 34.87
N PHE A 424 1.23 18.70 33.77
CA PHE A 424 2.27 18.10 32.95
C PHE A 424 3.45 19.06 32.80
N THR A 425 4.68 18.52 32.72
CA THR A 425 5.92 19.26 32.55
C THR A 425 6.60 18.82 31.27
N LEU A 426 6.84 19.76 30.36
CA LEU A 426 7.60 19.56 29.13
C LEU A 426 9.03 20.04 29.34
N TYR A 427 10.00 19.13 29.23
CA TYR A 427 11.37 19.51 28.93
C TYR A 427 11.48 19.76 27.42
N LEU A 428 11.94 20.96 27.06
CA LEU A 428 12.07 21.40 25.69
C LEU A 428 13.41 22.07 25.47
N ASN A 429 14.21 21.56 24.54
CA ASN A 429 15.41 22.27 24.13
C ASN A 429 15.06 23.57 23.39
N ASN A 430 15.98 24.54 23.39
CA ASN A 430 15.81 25.79 22.67
C ASN A 430 16.19 25.69 21.18
N ASP A 431 16.81 24.60 20.75
CA ASP A 431 17.26 24.30 19.39
C ASP A 431 16.37 23.25 18.71
N LEU A 432 15.07 23.52 18.66
CA LEU A 432 14.10 22.70 17.92
C LEU A 432 12.94 23.52 17.35
N GLU A 433 12.20 22.88 16.45
CA GLU A 433 10.94 23.36 15.91
C GLU A 433 9.88 22.26 16.02
N LEU A 434 8.73 22.60 16.62
CA LEU A 434 7.61 21.67 16.77
C LEU A 434 6.79 21.64 15.47
N MET A 435 6.62 20.46 14.86
CA MET A 435 5.73 20.31 13.71
C MET A 435 4.25 20.45 14.13
N PRO A 436 3.34 20.84 13.22
CA PRO A 436 1.94 21.05 13.56
C PRO A 436 1.30 19.86 14.26
N GLY A 437 0.61 20.12 15.38
CA GLY A 437 -0.11 19.13 16.16
C GLY A 437 0.72 18.42 17.24
N ALA A 438 2.05 18.60 17.27
CA ALA A 438 2.94 17.87 18.18
C ALA A 438 2.52 18.01 19.66
N MET A 439 2.29 19.24 20.14
CA MET A 439 1.88 19.45 21.53
C MET A 439 0.47 18.97 21.84
N GLY A 440 -0.48 19.15 20.90
CA GLY A 440 -1.85 18.66 21.06
C GLY A 440 -1.90 17.15 21.23
N ASN A 441 -1.16 16.42 20.38
CA ASN A 441 -1.04 14.96 20.41
C ASN A 441 -0.35 14.48 21.71
N ALA A 442 0.72 15.15 22.14
CA ALA A 442 1.43 14.83 23.38
C ALA A 442 0.51 14.93 24.62
N LEU A 443 -0.26 16.02 24.73
CA LEU A 443 -1.22 16.21 25.81
C LEU A 443 -2.36 15.18 25.74
N ALA A 444 -2.87 14.88 24.53
CA ALA A 444 -3.91 13.90 24.34
C ALA A 444 -3.48 12.51 24.84
N ARG A 445 -2.24 12.07 24.54
CA ARG A 445 -1.68 10.79 24.99
C ARG A 445 -1.66 10.68 26.52
N LEU A 446 -1.09 11.66 27.22
CA LEU A 446 -1.02 11.61 28.69
C LEU A 446 -2.41 11.74 29.34
N ARG A 447 -3.38 12.37 28.67
CA ARG A 447 -4.76 12.45 29.18
C ARG A 447 -5.52 11.14 28.99
N SER A 448 -5.32 10.43 27.87
CA SER A 448 -6.02 9.17 27.58
C SER A 448 -5.42 7.96 28.28
N GLU A 449 -4.11 7.95 28.55
CA GLU A 449 -3.41 6.79 29.13
C GLU A 449 -2.86 7.11 30.54
N SER A 450 -3.58 6.67 31.58
CA SER A 450 -3.18 6.89 32.98
C SER A 450 -1.86 6.21 33.35
N GLN A 451 -1.53 5.09 32.72
CA GLN A 451 -0.29 4.34 32.93
C GLN A 451 0.94 4.97 32.26
N THR A 452 0.77 5.91 31.34
CA THR A 452 1.89 6.63 30.72
C THR A 452 2.40 7.71 31.65
N GLY A 453 3.64 7.57 32.11
CA GLY A 453 4.33 8.55 32.96
C GLY A 453 5.02 9.65 32.16
N ALA A 454 5.53 9.32 30.98
CA ALA A 454 6.14 10.27 30.04
C ALA A 454 5.86 9.89 28.59
N VAL A 455 5.82 10.91 27.71
CA VAL A 455 5.73 10.74 26.26
C VAL A 455 6.83 11.54 25.57
N GLY A 456 7.50 10.91 24.59
CA GLY A 456 8.50 11.52 23.74
C GLY A 456 8.10 11.51 22.27
N ALA A 457 8.84 12.32 21.50
CA ALA A 457 8.55 12.59 20.10
C ALA A 457 9.37 11.73 19.12
N LYS A 458 8.92 11.69 17.87
CA LYS A 458 9.77 11.41 16.71
C LYS A 458 10.67 12.61 16.45
N LEU A 459 11.96 12.41 16.70
CA LEU A 459 12.98 13.44 16.48
C LEU A 459 13.57 13.29 15.09
N VAL A 460 13.39 14.33 14.28
CA VAL A 460 13.89 14.44 12.91
C VAL A 460 15.01 15.47 12.89
N ARG A 461 16.13 15.14 12.26
CA ARG A 461 17.28 16.03 12.12
C ARG A 461 17.04 16.99 10.97
N THR A 462 17.89 18.01 10.87
CA THR A 462 17.77 19.04 9.82
C THR A 462 17.87 18.52 8.39
N ASN A 463 18.50 17.37 8.19
CA ASN A 463 18.63 16.72 6.88
C ASN A 463 17.42 15.82 6.54
N GLY A 464 16.37 15.82 7.36
CA GLY A 464 15.16 15.01 7.15
C GLY A 464 15.27 13.55 7.61
N MET A 465 16.41 13.14 8.17
CA MET A 465 16.60 11.78 8.71
C MET A 465 16.23 11.70 10.20
N LEU A 466 15.93 10.50 10.68
CA LEU A 466 15.66 10.26 12.09
C LEU A 466 16.91 10.50 12.95
N GLN A 467 16.74 11.27 14.02
CA GLN A 467 17.65 11.22 15.15
C GLN A 467 17.36 9.97 15.98
N GLU A 468 16.08 9.75 16.29
CA GLU A 468 15.58 8.61 17.02
C GLU A 468 14.06 8.47 16.85
N ALA A 469 13.59 7.22 16.85
CA ALA A 469 12.21 6.86 17.08
C ALA A 469 12.08 6.26 18.49
N GLY A 470 12.42 7.04 19.52
CA GLY A 470 12.69 6.53 20.87
C GLY A 470 14.00 5.74 20.96
N SER A 471 14.39 5.38 22.18
CA SER A 471 15.76 4.93 22.45
C SER A 471 15.82 3.66 23.30
N ILE A 472 16.94 2.95 23.16
CA ILE A 472 17.19 1.61 23.70
C ILE A 472 18.30 1.68 24.74
N VAL A 473 18.13 0.94 25.85
CA VAL A 473 19.17 0.71 26.85
C VAL A 473 19.64 -0.74 26.79
N TRP A 474 20.95 -0.95 26.63
CA TRP A 474 21.58 -2.27 26.59
C TRP A 474 22.05 -2.70 27.98
N ARG A 475 22.28 -4.01 28.14
CA ARG A 475 22.67 -4.63 29.42
C ARG A 475 23.98 -4.08 30.01
N ASP A 476 24.89 -3.58 29.18
CA ASP A 476 26.14 -2.95 29.61
C ASP A 476 25.98 -1.46 29.97
N GLY A 477 24.76 -0.94 29.94
CA GLY A 477 24.44 0.46 30.20
C GLY A 477 24.65 1.39 29.01
N SER A 478 25.08 0.88 27.85
CA SER A 478 25.16 1.68 26.63
C SER A 478 23.75 1.98 26.09
N VAL A 479 23.62 3.07 25.33
CA VAL A 479 22.34 3.53 24.78
C VAL A 479 22.44 3.83 23.30
N CYS A 480 21.33 3.70 22.57
CA CYS A 480 21.24 4.13 21.18
C CYS A 480 19.84 4.61 20.81
N GLY A 481 19.78 5.62 19.93
CA GLY A 481 18.53 6.04 19.28
C GLY A 481 18.11 5.01 18.23
N TYR A 482 16.87 4.51 18.33
CA TYR A 482 16.37 3.50 17.40
C TYR A 482 16.12 4.13 16.02
N LEU A 483 16.58 3.43 14.97
CA LEU A 483 16.50 3.87 13.57
C LEU A 483 17.19 5.20 13.27
N ARG A 484 18.23 5.56 14.04
CA ARG A 484 19.06 6.72 13.69
C ARG A 484 19.56 6.62 12.25
N ASP A 485 19.52 7.76 11.55
CA ASP A 485 19.93 7.91 10.15
C ASP A 485 19.07 7.10 9.14
N LYS A 486 17.89 6.63 9.56
CA LYS A 486 16.86 6.10 8.65
C LYS A 486 15.82 7.17 8.33
N ARG A 487 15.05 6.94 7.27
CA ARG A 487 13.94 7.82 6.90
C ARG A 487 12.82 7.78 7.96
N PRO A 488 12.14 8.90 8.23
CA PRO A 488 11.08 8.97 9.24
C PRO A 488 9.73 8.34 8.82
N ASP A 489 9.58 7.98 7.55
CA ASP A 489 8.38 7.42 6.92
C ASP A 489 8.37 5.89 6.82
N VAL A 490 9.39 5.20 7.36
CA VAL A 490 9.42 3.72 7.41
C VAL A 490 8.39 3.15 8.38
N PRO A 491 7.77 1.99 8.11
CA PRO A 491 6.81 1.35 9.00
C PRO A 491 7.27 1.23 10.46
N GLU A 492 8.52 0.82 10.67
CA GLU A 492 9.10 0.57 12.00
C GLU A 492 9.18 1.83 12.88
N ALA A 493 9.10 3.02 12.28
CA ALA A 493 9.13 4.30 12.97
C ALA A 493 7.73 4.88 13.24
N ASN A 494 6.65 4.27 12.71
CA ASN A 494 5.34 4.88 12.58
C ASN A 494 4.21 4.15 13.34
N PHE A 495 4.54 3.63 14.52
CA PHE A 495 3.54 3.14 15.47
C PHE A 495 3.95 3.48 16.90
N VAL A 496 2.95 3.62 17.77
CA VAL A 496 3.10 3.95 19.19
C VAL A 496 3.60 2.75 19.97
N ARG A 497 4.58 2.96 20.86
CA ARG A 497 5.12 1.89 21.71
C ARG A 497 5.73 2.41 23.00
N SER A 498 5.75 1.55 24.03
CA SER A 498 6.57 1.80 25.21
C SER A 498 8.04 1.60 24.86
N VAL A 499 8.90 2.55 25.24
CA VAL A 499 10.35 2.53 24.99
C VAL A 499 11.12 2.62 26.30
N ASP A 500 12.43 2.42 26.27
CA ASP A 500 13.24 2.53 27.48
C ASP A 500 13.36 3.99 27.93
N PHE A 501 13.63 4.89 26.99
CA PHE A 501 13.65 6.33 27.23
C PHE A 501 13.43 7.10 25.93
N CYS A 502 13.12 8.40 26.08
CA CYS A 502 13.11 9.39 25.01
C CYS A 502 14.06 10.53 25.38
N SER A 503 14.64 11.21 24.38
CA SER A 503 15.56 12.33 24.62
C SER A 503 14.91 13.49 25.37
N GLY A 504 15.70 14.17 26.21
CA GLY A 504 15.32 15.41 26.88
C GLY A 504 15.07 16.59 25.94
N ALA A 505 15.35 16.46 24.64
CA ALA A 505 15.01 17.47 23.64
C ALA A 505 13.49 17.74 23.57
N PHE A 506 12.69 16.69 23.69
CA PHE A 506 11.24 16.77 23.87
C PHE A 506 10.79 15.62 24.77
N LEU A 507 10.47 15.93 26.03
CA LEU A 507 9.97 14.94 26.98
C LEU A 507 8.86 15.56 27.84
N LEU A 508 7.62 15.12 27.60
CA LEU A 508 6.45 15.54 28.37
C LEU A 508 6.18 14.51 29.47
N VAL A 509 6.17 14.95 30.73
CA VAL A 509 6.07 14.09 31.92
C VAL A 509 4.93 14.55 32.80
N ARG A 510 4.28 13.63 33.53
CA ARG A 510 3.34 14.00 34.61
C ARG A 510 4.06 14.75 35.72
N SER A 511 3.60 15.95 36.08
CA SER A 511 4.32 16.83 37.01
C SER A 511 4.36 16.30 38.44
N ASP A 512 3.31 15.61 38.88
CA ASP A 512 3.25 14.95 40.19
C ASP A 512 4.28 13.81 40.31
N LEU A 513 4.37 12.98 39.26
CA LEU A 513 5.38 11.92 39.15
C LEU A 513 6.79 12.50 39.10
N LEU A 514 7.02 13.51 38.27
CA LEU A 514 8.31 14.17 38.12
C LEU A 514 8.81 14.77 39.45
N LYS A 515 7.92 15.46 40.19
CA LYS A 515 8.22 16.01 41.51
C LYS A 515 8.47 14.91 42.54
N LYS A 516 7.67 13.83 42.53
CA LYS A 516 7.87 12.66 43.42
C LYS A 516 9.23 12.00 43.19
N LEU A 517 9.70 11.97 41.94
CA LEU A 517 10.99 11.41 41.56
C LEU A 517 12.16 12.38 41.77
N GLY A 518 11.91 13.66 42.11
CA GLY A 518 12.96 14.65 42.36
C GLY A 518 13.64 15.22 41.12
N GLY A 519 13.01 15.11 39.94
CA GLY A 519 13.58 15.63 38.68
C GLY A 519 14.78 14.81 38.19
N PHE A 520 15.75 15.49 37.57
CA PHE A 520 16.99 14.86 37.10
C PHE A 520 17.96 14.60 38.25
N ASP A 521 18.70 13.49 38.19
CA ASP A 521 19.64 13.12 39.23
C ASP A 521 20.97 13.89 39.08
N THR A 522 21.37 14.61 40.13
CA THR A 522 22.53 15.52 40.09
C THR A 522 23.87 14.83 39.89
N ASP A 523 23.98 13.51 40.07
CA ASP A 523 25.23 12.78 39.82
C ASP A 523 25.65 12.80 38.33
N TYR A 524 24.69 13.04 37.42
CA TYR A 524 24.95 13.14 35.98
C TYR A 524 25.35 14.55 35.54
N ALA A 525 25.37 15.54 36.45
CA ALA A 525 25.70 16.91 36.09
C ALA A 525 27.09 17.00 35.42
N PRO A 526 27.26 17.87 34.40
CA PRO A 526 26.28 18.85 33.91
C PRO A 526 25.28 18.34 32.84
N ALA A 527 25.52 17.18 32.20
CA ALA A 527 24.70 16.64 31.09
C ALA A 527 25.03 15.16 30.76
N TYR A 528 24.24 14.58 29.85
CA TYR A 528 24.18 13.17 29.44
C TYR A 528 23.71 12.18 30.51
N PHE A 529 22.79 11.28 30.13
CA PHE A 529 22.12 10.27 30.97
C PHE A 529 21.07 10.79 31.96
N GLU A 530 20.89 12.10 32.14
CA GLU A 530 19.86 12.64 33.03
C GLU A 530 18.43 12.21 32.64
N GLU A 531 18.13 12.25 31.34
CA GLU A 531 16.84 11.85 30.79
C GLU A 531 16.69 10.33 30.78
N THR A 532 17.79 9.60 30.52
CA THR A 532 17.80 8.13 30.53
C THR A 532 17.50 7.64 31.94
N ASP A 533 18.20 8.17 32.95
CA ASP A 533 17.99 7.87 34.36
C ASP A 533 16.57 8.19 34.84
N LEU A 534 16.05 9.37 34.48
CA LEU A 534 14.68 9.75 34.81
C LEU A 534 13.65 8.78 34.21
N CYS A 535 13.80 8.42 32.93
CA CYS A 535 12.90 7.48 32.26
C CYS A 535 12.96 6.09 32.92
N ILE A 536 14.15 5.62 33.33
CA ILE A 536 14.24 4.34 34.05
C ILE A 536 13.57 4.43 35.43
N ARG A 537 13.74 5.53 36.17
CA ARG A 537 13.02 5.74 37.44
C ARG A 537 11.50 5.82 37.25
N ILE A 538 11.02 6.32 36.12
CA ILE A 538 9.59 6.29 35.75
C ILE A 538 9.11 4.83 35.57
N HIS A 539 9.87 4.02 34.84
CA HIS A 539 9.61 2.57 34.71
C HIS A 539 9.59 1.85 36.06
N GLU A 540 10.58 2.13 36.92
CA GLU A 540 10.67 1.55 38.26
C GLU A 540 9.53 2.00 39.19
N ALA A 541 8.93 3.17 38.93
CA ALA A 541 7.73 3.64 39.61
C ALA A 541 6.43 3.00 39.09
N GLY A 542 6.51 2.11 38.08
CA GLY A 542 5.38 1.37 37.52
C GLY A 542 4.64 2.07 36.38
N PHE A 543 5.24 3.09 35.77
CA PHE A 543 4.67 3.84 34.65
C PHE A 543 5.43 3.56 33.35
N ASP A 544 4.74 3.67 32.21
CA ASP A 544 5.34 3.55 30.89
C ASP A 544 5.94 4.87 30.42
N VAL A 545 7.07 4.76 29.70
CA VAL A 545 7.59 5.82 28.83
C VAL A 545 7.22 5.47 27.40
N VAL A 546 6.46 6.35 26.73
CA VAL A 546 5.87 6.08 25.41
C VAL A 546 6.51 6.95 24.33
N TYR A 547 6.88 6.31 23.22
CA TYR A 547 7.17 6.98 21.96
C TYR A 547 5.89 7.08 21.14
N ASP A 548 5.57 8.29 20.66
CA ASP A 548 4.40 8.54 19.81
C ASP A 548 4.83 9.20 18.48
N PRO A 549 4.68 8.51 17.33
CA PRO A 549 5.12 9.01 16.03
C PRO A 549 4.28 10.18 15.50
N SER A 550 3.11 10.46 16.11
CA SER A 550 2.28 11.63 15.77
C SER A 550 2.81 12.93 16.39
N ILE A 551 3.78 12.85 17.29
CA ILE A 551 4.50 13.98 17.86
C ILE A 551 5.82 14.11 17.11
N VAL A 552 5.92 15.07 16.20
CA VAL A 552 7.13 15.24 15.38
C VAL A 552 7.84 16.54 15.73
N VAL A 553 9.15 16.45 15.98
CA VAL A 553 10.01 17.58 16.32
C VAL A 553 11.22 17.57 15.40
N ILE A 554 11.52 18.72 14.81
CA ILE A 554 12.78 18.93 14.08
C ILE A 554 13.81 19.45 15.07
N HIS A 555 14.90 18.70 15.29
CA HIS A 555 15.95 19.02 16.26
C HIS A 555 17.28 19.32 15.56
N TYR A 556 17.95 20.39 15.99
CA TYR A 556 19.14 20.92 15.31
C TYR A 556 20.45 20.32 15.83
N GLU A 557 20.43 19.60 16.96
CA GLU A 557 21.62 19.05 17.63
C GLU A 557 22.75 20.10 17.77
N TYR A 558 22.40 21.34 18.12
CA TYR A 558 23.32 22.47 18.28
C TYR A 558 23.93 22.48 19.70
N GLY A 559 24.58 21.39 20.07
CA GLY A 559 25.26 21.24 21.37
C GLY A 559 26.69 21.78 21.35
N THR A 560 27.05 22.60 22.33
CA THR A 560 28.39 23.23 22.52
C THR A 560 29.39 22.36 23.30
N SER A 561 29.20 21.04 23.35
CA SER A 561 30.22 20.12 23.87
C SER A 561 31.14 19.70 22.73
N GLY A 562 32.37 20.22 22.70
CA GLY A 562 33.40 19.71 21.78
C GLY A 562 33.46 18.17 21.84
N PHE A 563 33.44 17.51 20.67
CA PHE A 563 33.32 16.06 20.53
C PHE A 563 34.21 15.22 21.48
N ILE A 564 35.37 15.75 21.88
CA ILE A 564 36.32 15.10 22.79
C ILE A 564 35.85 15.11 24.26
N SER A 565 35.17 16.17 24.73
CA SER A 565 34.68 16.24 26.12
C SER A 565 33.39 15.45 26.33
N GLY A 566 32.49 15.41 25.34
CA GLY A 566 31.24 14.67 25.40
C GLY A 566 31.43 13.15 25.59
N ALA A 567 32.32 12.54 24.81
CA ALA A 567 32.59 11.09 24.90
C ALA A 567 33.10 10.67 26.29
N SER A 568 33.98 11.48 26.89
CA SER A 568 34.50 11.22 28.25
C SER A 568 33.40 11.32 29.33
N MET A 569 32.45 12.25 29.15
CA MET A 569 31.33 12.45 30.06
C MET A 569 30.31 11.32 29.95
N ILE A 570 29.99 10.90 28.72
CA ILE A 570 29.14 9.73 28.44
C ILE A 570 29.74 8.48 29.09
N ALA A 571 31.04 8.23 28.93
CA ALA A 571 31.69 7.06 29.54
C ALA A 571 31.65 7.08 31.08
N ARG A 572 31.90 8.25 31.70
CA ARG A 572 31.77 8.44 33.16
C ARG A 572 30.33 8.18 33.63
N ASN A 573 29.35 8.80 32.95
CA ASN A 573 27.95 8.76 33.33
C ASN A 573 27.34 7.36 33.11
N GLN A 574 27.79 6.63 32.08
CA GLN A 574 27.42 5.23 31.88
C GLN A 574 27.83 4.36 33.08
N GLU A 575 29.00 4.57 33.67
CA GLU A 575 29.43 3.82 34.86
C GLU A 575 28.57 4.13 36.10
N ILE A 576 28.17 5.40 36.28
CA ILE A 576 27.22 5.81 37.32
C ILE A 576 25.87 5.11 37.09
N PHE A 577 25.37 5.17 35.86
CA PHE A 577 24.10 4.55 35.46
C PHE A 577 24.09 3.04 35.72
N ARG A 578 25.18 2.34 35.38
CA ARG A 578 25.32 0.90 35.67
C ARG A 578 25.23 0.56 37.15
N LYS A 579 25.82 1.39 38.02
CA LYS A 579 25.81 1.19 39.48
C LYS A 579 24.42 1.40 40.05
N LYS A 580 23.69 2.41 39.58
CA LYS A 580 22.33 2.75 40.05
C LYS A 580 21.29 1.75 39.55
N HIS A 581 21.31 1.44 38.26
CA HIS A 581 20.24 0.71 37.57
C HIS A 581 20.57 -0.76 37.30
N GLY A 582 21.47 -1.37 38.10
CA GLY A 582 21.93 -2.74 37.89
C GLY A 582 20.80 -3.78 37.86
N ALA A 583 19.69 -3.57 38.58
CA ALA A 583 18.53 -4.45 38.56
C ALA A 583 17.74 -4.35 37.24
N TYR A 584 17.55 -3.13 36.72
CA TYR A 584 16.93 -2.88 35.42
C TYR A 584 17.79 -3.46 34.27
N LEU A 585 19.09 -3.18 34.29
CA LEU A 585 20.04 -3.64 33.26
C LEU A 585 20.14 -5.17 33.15
N ARG A 586 19.98 -5.90 34.26
CA ARG A 586 19.97 -7.38 34.25
C ARG A 586 18.85 -7.98 33.40
N GLN A 587 17.77 -7.22 33.18
CA GLN A 587 16.62 -7.62 32.37
C GLN A 587 16.82 -7.32 30.88
N LYS A 588 17.85 -6.55 30.51
CA LYS A 588 18.14 -6.15 29.14
C LYS A 588 19.03 -7.15 28.41
N ASN A 589 19.03 -7.04 27.08
CA ASN A 589 19.88 -7.83 26.19
C ASN A 589 21.27 -7.20 26.06
N LEU A 590 22.27 -8.02 25.74
CA LEU A 590 23.54 -7.51 25.20
C LEU A 590 23.28 -6.95 23.79
N PHE A 591 24.06 -5.93 23.41
CA PHE A 591 23.95 -5.36 22.08
C PHE A 591 24.23 -6.42 21.01
N HIS A 592 23.30 -6.55 20.07
CA HIS A 592 23.45 -7.30 18.84
C HIS A 592 22.46 -6.73 17.81
N GLU A 593 22.88 -6.56 16.56
CA GLU A 593 22.07 -5.92 15.51
C GLU A 593 20.71 -6.62 15.32
N ARG A 594 20.70 -7.96 15.28
CA ARG A 594 19.47 -8.78 15.22
C ARG A 594 18.48 -8.55 16.37
N LEU A 595 18.92 -7.97 17.49
CA LEU A 595 18.05 -7.71 18.65
C LEU A 595 17.48 -6.29 18.67
N LEU A 596 17.83 -5.42 17.71
CA LEU A 596 17.34 -4.05 17.66
C LEU A 596 15.81 -3.97 17.64
N VAL A 597 15.16 -4.77 16.79
CA VAL A 597 13.69 -4.81 16.67
C VAL A 597 13.04 -5.27 17.99
N ARG A 598 13.67 -6.19 18.72
CA ARG A 598 13.17 -6.64 20.03
C ARG A 598 13.41 -5.60 21.13
N ALA A 599 14.57 -4.95 21.12
CA ALA A 599 15.00 -4.02 22.16
C ALA A 599 14.37 -2.62 22.03
N ARG A 600 13.76 -2.28 20.88
CA ARG A 600 13.04 -1.00 20.68
C ARG A 600 11.80 -0.82 21.57
N SER A 601 11.38 -1.86 22.29
CA SER A 601 10.23 -1.82 23.19
C SER A 601 10.62 -2.23 24.60
N SER A 602 10.21 -1.42 25.59
CA SER A 602 10.40 -1.73 27.02
C SER A 602 9.41 -2.77 27.55
N ALA A 603 8.33 -3.05 26.80
CA ALA A 603 7.30 -4.03 27.15
C ALA A 603 7.78 -5.48 26.88
N THR A 604 8.77 -5.95 27.64
CA THR A 604 9.47 -7.22 27.37
C THR A 604 8.58 -8.47 27.48
N ARG A 605 7.48 -8.41 28.25
CA ARG A 605 6.50 -9.49 28.44
C ARG A 605 5.33 -9.47 27.46
N GLN A 606 5.24 -8.44 26.63
CA GLN A 606 4.18 -8.33 25.63
C GLN A 606 4.36 -9.41 24.56
N LYS A 607 3.33 -10.23 24.36
CA LYS A 607 3.30 -11.22 23.28
C LYS A 607 3.15 -10.51 21.93
N ARG A 608 3.87 -11.00 20.91
CA ARG A 608 3.95 -10.39 19.57
C ARG A 608 3.40 -11.33 18.51
N ILE A 609 2.50 -10.81 17.68
CA ILE A 609 1.80 -11.55 16.64
C ILE A 609 2.16 -10.96 15.28
N LEU A 610 2.64 -11.80 14.36
CA LEU A 610 2.72 -11.46 12.94
C LEU A 610 1.40 -11.85 12.27
N PHE A 611 0.61 -10.88 11.85
CA PHE A 611 -0.66 -11.09 11.15
C PHE A 611 -0.46 -10.94 9.64
N ILE A 612 -0.62 -12.03 8.89
CA ILE A 612 -0.42 -12.08 7.44
C ILE A 612 -1.78 -12.19 6.75
N GLU A 613 -2.04 -11.31 5.78
CA GLU A 613 -3.30 -11.23 5.03
C GLU A 613 -3.02 -10.90 3.56
N ASP A 614 -3.96 -11.18 2.64
CA ASP A 614 -3.81 -10.87 1.21
C ASP A 614 -3.36 -9.42 0.97
N ARG A 615 -4.08 -8.48 1.59
CA ARG A 615 -3.84 -7.04 1.54
C ARG A 615 -3.96 -6.49 2.95
N LEU A 616 -3.54 -5.24 3.15
CA LEU A 616 -3.88 -4.52 4.38
C LEU A 616 -5.42 -4.55 4.58
N PRO A 617 -5.93 -5.08 5.71
CA PRO A 617 -7.35 -5.35 5.86
C PRO A 617 -8.14 -4.08 6.16
N TYR A 618 -8.46 -3.33 5.10
CA TYR A 618 -9.36 -2.19 5.18
C TYR A 618 -10.82 -2.65 5.27
N ARG A 619 -11.59 -2.02 6.14
CA ARG A 619 -13.01 -2.39 6.36
C ARG A 619 -13.86 -2.21 5.09
N PHE A 620 -13.55 -1.22 4.25
CA PHE A 620 -14.31 -0.97 3.03
C PHE A 620 -14.09 -2.02 1.91
N LEU A 621 -13.09 -2.91 2.04
CA LEU A 621 -12.83 -3.95 1.04
C LEU A 621 -13.79 -5.15 1.15
N GLY A 622 -14.62 -5.22 2.19
CA GLY A 622 -15.64 -6.25 2.37
C GLY A 622 -15.58 -6.95 3.73
N SER A 623 -16.50 -7.89 3.95
CA SER A 623 -16.72 -8.53 5.25
C SER A 623 -15.51 -9.32 5.77
N GLY A 624 -14.81 -10.04 4.90
CA GLY A 624 -13.60 -10.78 5.29
C GLY A 624 -12.50 -9.86 5.82
N PHE A 625 -12.20 -8.76 5.13
CA PHE A 625 -11.21 -7.78 5.58
C PHE A 625 -11.68 -6.97 6.79
N THR A 626 -12.97 -6.69 6.89
CA THR A 626 -13.55 -6.07 8.10
C THR A 626 -13.30 -6.94 9.33
N ARG A 627 -13.54 -8.25 9.23
CA ARG A 627 -13.26 -9.20 10.30
C ARG A 627 -11.76 -9.27 10.62
N SER A 628 -10.87 -9.35 9.63
CA SER A 628 -9.42 -9.32 9.87
C SER A 628 -8.98 -8.05 10.61
N ASN A 629 -9.54 -6.88 10.24
CA ASN A 629 -9.32 -5.62 10.95
C ASN A 629 -9.81 -5.68 12.42
N ASP A 630 -11.00 -6.27 12.64
CA ASP A 630 -11.57 -6.47 13.98
C ASP A 630 -10.73 -7.42 14.84
N VAL A 631 -10.17 -8.48 14.26
CA VAL A 631 -9.21 -9.38 14.93
C VAL A 631 -7.97 -8.59 15.37
N ILE A 632 -7.38 -7.80 14.48
CA ILE A 632 -6.18 -6.99 14.78
C ILE A 632 -6.46 -6.00 15.92
N ARG A 633 -7.57 -5.25 15.85
CA ARG A 633 -7.99 -4.32 16.91
C ARG A 633 -8.18 -5.02 18.24
N SER A 634 -8.87 -6.15 18.23
CA SER A 634 -9.14 -6.96 19.42
C SER A 634 -7.87 -7.54 20.03
N MET A 635 -6.89 -7.96 19.22
CA MET A 635 -5.58 -8.40 19.71
C MET A 635 -4.84 -7.27 20.45
N ILE A 636 -4.90 -6.05 19.91
CA ILE A 636 -4.29 -4.87 20.54
C ILE A 636 -5.01 -4.51 21.85
N ASP A 637 -6.34 -4.56 21.87
CA ASP A 637 -7.15 -4.34 23.09
C ASP A 637 -6.87 -5.38 24.18
N LEU A 638 -6.54 -6.61 23.79
CA LEU A 638 -6.08 -7.67 24.71
C LEU A 638 -4.62 -7.51 25.17
N GLY A 639 -3.92 -6.47 24.68
CA GLY A 639 -2.56 -6.13 25.07
C GLY A 639 -1.46 -6.80 24.23
N TYR A 640 -1.78 -7.43 23.11
CA TYR A 640 -0.78 -8.00 22.19
C TYR A 640 -0.18 -6.91 21.30
N HIS A 641 1.08 -7.07 20.90
CA HIS A 641 1.66 -6.28 19.82
C HIS A 641 1.40 -7.01 18.50
N VAL A 642 0.82 -6.31 17.52
CA VAL A 642 0.47 -6.87 16.22
C VAL A 642 1.27 -6.17 15.13
N THR A 643 1.98 -6.97 14.33
CA THR A 643 2.58 -6.53 13.07
C THR A 643 1.72 -7.05 11.92
N VAL A 644 1.18 -6.16 11.09
CA VAL A 644 0.32 -6.50 9.95
C VAL A 644 1.18 -6.54 8.68
N TYR A 645 1.22 -7.69 8.01
CA TYR A 645 2.02 -7.91 6.81
C TYR A 645 1.12 -8.33 5.63
N PRO A 646 1.16 -7.62 4.49
CA PRO A 646 0.37 -7.97 3.32
C PRO A 646 1.11 -8.96 2.40
N VAL A 647 0.39 -9.88 1.78
CA VAL A 647 0.93 -10.77 0.72
C VAL A 647 1.16 -9.99 -0.57
N TYR A 648 0.27 -9.06 -0.90
CA TYR A 648 0.35 -8.20 -2.07
C TYR A 648 0.71 -6.77 -1.70
N ARG A 649 1.55 -6.12 -2.52
CA ARG A 649 1.95 -4.73 -2.30
C ARG A 649 0.74 -3.81 -2.08
N PRO A 650 0.73 -3.04 -0.97
CA PRO A 650 -0.29 -2.03 -0.76
C PRO A 650 -0.25 -0.96 -1.84
N THR A 651 -1.42 -0.51 -2.27
CA THR A 651 -1.59 0.53 -3.31
C THR A 651 -2.22 1.80 -2.75
N GLU A 652 -2.79 1.71 -1.55
CA GLU A 652 -3.47 2.79 -0.87
C GLU A 652 -2.47 3.83 -0.35
N PRO A 653 -2.85 5.11 -0.36
CA PRO A 653 -1.97 6.18 0.10
C PRO A 653 -1.85 6.19 1.63
N MET A 654 -0.81 6.86 2.14
CA MET A 654 -0.46 6.84 3.56
C MET A 654 -1.57 7.38 4.48
N GLU A 655 -2.41 8.30 4.01
CA GLU A 655 -3.53 8.84 4.80
C GLU A 655 -4.57 7.74 5.12
N GLU A 656 -4.80 6.81 4.18
CA GLU A 656 -5.76 5.72 4.36
C GLU A 656 -5.20 4.66 5.33
N ILE A 657 -3.90 4.37 5.24
CA ILE A 657 -3.21 3.45 6.14
C ILE A 657 -3.29 3.99 7.58
N CYS A 658 -2.91 5.25 7.80
CA CYS A 658 -2.87 5.85 9.14
C CYS A 658 -4.24 5.91 9.83
N SER A 659 -5.33 6.04 9.08
CA SER A 659 -6.70 6.14 9.63
C SER A 659 -7.39 4.78 9.84
N SER A 660 -6.91 3.72 9.19
CA SER A 660 -7.59 2.42 9.16
C SER A 660 -7.19 1.44 10.26
N PHE A 661 -6.03 1.65 10.89
CA PHE A 661 -5.47 0.78 11.91
C PHE A 661 -5.28 1.50 13.24
N PRO A 662 -5.30 0.79 14.38
CA PRO A 662 -4.87 1.37 15.66
C PRO A 662 -3.44 1.88 15.59
N ASP A 663 -3.16 3.00 16.24
CA ASP A 663 -1.85 3.66 16.29
C ASP A 663 -0.73 2.79 16.89
N ARG A 664 -1.07 1.74 17.66
CA ARG A 664 -0.15 0.76 18.23
C ARG A 664 0.14 -0.45 17.33
N ALA A 665 -0.53 -0.56 16.18
CA ALA A 665 -0.25 -1.61 15.19
C ALA A 665 0.98 -1.24 14.36
N GLU A 666 1.93 -2.16 14.19
CA GLU A 666 3.00 -1.99 13.20
C GLU A 666 2.46 -2.47 11.85
N VAL A 667 2.13 -1.55 10.94
CA VAL A 667 1.58 -1.89 9.62
C VAL A 667 2.70 -1.83 8.59
N ILE A 668 2.95 -2.92 7.87
CA ILE A 668 4.00 -2.97 6.83
C ILE A 668 3.38 -2.57 5.50
N TRP A 669 3.71 -1.37 5.00
CA TRP A 669 3.18 -0.84 3.73
C TRP A 669 4.20 -0.78 2.59
N ASP A 670 5.46 -1.11 2.87
CA ASP A 670 6.57 -0.97 1.93
C ASP A 670 7.13 -2.32 1.44
N ARG A 671 6.51 -3.44 1.78
CA ARG A 671 6.95 -4.81 1.45
C ARG A 671 5.76 -5.70 1.06
N GLU A 672 6.06 -6.84 0.43
CA GLU A 672 5.09 -7.87 0.05
C GLU A 672 5.68 -9.29 0.18
N LEU A 673 5.04 -10.31 -0.40
CA LEU A 673 5.44 -11.71 -0.25
C LEU A 673 6.94 -12.01 -0.56
N PRO A 674 7.56 -11.46 -1.62
CA PRO A 674 8.97 -11.71 -1.93
C PRO A 674 9.94 -11.36 -0.79
N GLU A 675 9.69 -10.31 -0.03
CA GLU A 675 10.56 -9.88 1.08
C GLU A 675 10.24 -10.57 2.41
N LEU A 676 9.19 -11.40 2.47
CA LEU A 676 8.70 -11.97 3.72
C LEU A 676 9.73 -12.90 4.39
N GLU A 677 10.48 -13.67 3.61
CA GLU A 677 11.53 -14.57 4.12
C GLU A 677 12.61 -13.78 4.88
N ASP A 678 13.18 -12.76 4.24
CA ASP A 678 14.20 -11.89 4.83
C ASP A 678 13.65 -11.08 6.00
N PHE A 679 12.40 -10.64 5.90
CA PHE A 679 11.71 -9.94 6.98
C PHE A 679 11.58 -10.82 8.23
N ILE A 680 11.20 -12.08 8.08
CA ILE A 680 11.10 -13.03 9.20
C ILE A 680 12.49 -13.34 9.75
N LYS A 681 13.47 -13.63 8.90
CA LYS A 681 14.84 -13.98 9.32
C LYS A 681 15.54 -12.83 10.05
N SER A 682 15.36 -11.59 9.59
CA SER A 682 15.87 -10.40 10.28
C SER A 682 15.22 -10.18 11.65
N ARG A 683 14.06 -10.80 11.88
CA ARG A 683 13.28 -10.78 13.13
C ARG A 683 13.21 -12.15 13.80
N ALA A 684 14.23 -12.99 13.62
CA ALA A 684 14.26 -14.34 14.19
C ALA A 684 14.02 -14.33 15.72
N GLY A 685 13.05 -15.14 16.17
CA GLY A 685 12.63 -15.20 17.57
C GLY A 685 11.92 -13.96 18.12
N TYR A 686 11.52 -13.01 17.27
CA TYR A 686 10.76 -11.81 17.67
C TYR A 686 9.27 -12.11 17.88
N TYR A 687 8.66 -12.89 16.97
CA TYR A 687 7.23 -13.21 17.02
C TYR A 687 6.97 -14.45 17.87
N ASP A 688 5.98 -14.35 18.76
CA ASP A 688 5.49 -15.47 19.57
C ASP A 688 4.40 -16.26 18.86
N LEU A 689 3.80 -15.68 17.81
CA LEU A 689 2.69 -16.25 17.03
C LEU A 689 2.68 -15.67 15.61
N VAL A 690 2.36 -16.49 14.62
CA VAL A 690 2.05 -16.10 13.25
C VAL A 690 0.58 -16.45 12.99
N TRP A 691 -0.21 -15.44 12.65
CA TRP A 691 -1.60 -15.58 12.27
C TRP A 691 -1.73 -15.40 10.76
N ILE A 692 -2.09 -16.47 10.06
CA ILE A 692 -2.28 -16.46 8.60
C ILE A 692 -3.78 -16.41 8.32
N ALA A 693 -4.23 -15.34 7.67
CA ALA A 693 -5.60 -15.23 7.23
C ALA A 693 -5.79 -15.83 5.83
N ARG A 694 -6.90 -16.56 5.67
CA ARG A 694 -7.38 -17.28 4.48
C ARG A 694 -6.65 -18.57 4.17
N THR A 695 -7.41 -19.59 3.79
CA THR A 695 -6.89 -20.93 3.47
C THR A 695 -5.88 -20.91 2.33
N HIS A 696 -6.11 -20.14 1.26
CA HIS A 696 -5.18 -20.08 0.12
C HIS A 696 -3.83 -19.44 0.45
N ASN A 697 -3.72 -18.64 1.51
CA ASN A 697 -2.43 -18.08 1.92
C ASN A 697 -1.55 -19.10 2.62
N ALA A 698 -2.14 -20.11 3.26
CA ALA A 698 -1.38 -21.25 3.78
C ALA A 698 -0.53 -21.90 2.68
N ASP A 699 -1.10 -22.02 1.49
CA ASP A 699 -0.42 -22.61 0.33
C ASP A 699 0.76 -21.76 -0.16
N ARG A 700 0.55 -20.45 -0.29
CA ARG A 700 1.59 -19.51 -0.73
C ARG A 700 2.74 -19.38 0.28
N LEU A 701 2.41 -19.46 1.57
CA LEU A 701 3.35 -19.22 2.66
C LEU A 701 4.08 -20.48 3.10
N ALA A 702 3.60 -21.68 2.75
CA ALA A 702 4.23 -22.94 3.15
C ALA A 702 5.74 -23.00 2.85
N PRO A 703 6.23 -22.64 1.63
CA PRO A 703 7.66 -22.68 1.33
C PRO A 703 8.48 -21.70 2.19
N VAL A 704 7.97 -20.47 2.35
CA VAL A 704 8.63 -19.41 3.14
C VAL A 704 8.73 -19.82 4.61
N LEU A 705 7.65 -20.35 5.18
CA LEU A 705 7.63 -20.79 6.58
C LEU A 705 8.53 -22.01 6.82
N MET A 706 8.63 -22.93 5.85
CA MET A 706 9.60 -24.04 5.92
C MET A 706 11.05 -23.53 5.92
N GLN A 707 11.36 -22.52 5.10
CA GLN A 707 12.69 -21.89 5.06
C GLN A 707 13.00 -21.07 6.32
N CYS A 708 11.97 -20.58 7.02
CA CYS A 708 12.08 -19.79 8.23
C CYS A 708 11.81 -20.59 9.52
N ALA A 709 11.81 -21.92 9.46
CA ALA A 709 11.45 -22.78 10.61
C ALA A 709 12.42 -22.66 11.80
N ASP A 710 13.63 -22.13 11.58
CA ASP A 710 14.60 -21.79 12.63
C ASP A 710 14.36 -20.39 13.23
N ALA A 711 13.72 -19.50 12.48
CA ALA A 711 13.37 -18.14 12.90
C ALA A 711 12.00 -18.06 13.59
N ILE A 712 11.07 -18.95 13.24
CA ILE A 712 9.71 -19.06 13.82
C ILE A 712 9.52 -20.47 14.38
N SER A 713 9.03 -20.59 15.62
CA SER A 713 8.64 -21.90 16.14
C SER A 713 7.41 -22.43 15.38
N SER A 714 7.46 -23.63 14.81
CA SER A 714 6.32 -24.23 14.09
C SER A 714 5.08 -24.44 14.98
N ARG A 715 5.25 -24.50 16.31
CA ARG A 715 4.16 -24.48 17.31
C ARG A 715 3.71 -23.05 17.65
N ALA A 716 3.61 -22.21 16.64
CA ALA A 716 3.19 -20.83 16.79
C ALA A 716 2.45 -20.35 15.53
N VAL A 717 1.84 -21.25 14.76
CA VAL A 717 1.10 -20.89 13.54
C VAL A 717 -0.38 -21.13 13.75
N ILE A 718 -1.17 -20.06 13.61
CA ILE A 718 -2.63 -20.11 13.48
C ILE A 718 -2.98 -19.87 12.01
N ILE A 719 -3.87 -20.71 11.48
CA ILE A 719 -4.51 -20.42 10.18
C ILE A 719 -5.98 -20.12 10.42
N ASP A 720 -6.39 -18.92 10.05
CA ASP A 720 -7.79 -18.51 10.03
C ASP A 720 -8.35 -18.72 8.64
N THR A 721 -9.34 -19.60 8.51
CA THR A 721 -9.84 -19.98 7.19
C THR A 721 -10.59 -18.85 6.50
N GLU A 722 -11.18 -17.91 7.25
CA GLU A 722 -12.18 -16.91 6.80
C GLU A 722 -13.46 -17.52 6.21
N ALA A 723 -13.33 -18.51 5.34
CA ALA A 723 -14.39 -19.35 4.81
C ALA A 723 -13.80 -20.69 4.32
N VAL A 724 -14.58 -21.77 4.40
CA VAL A 724 -14.28 -22.99 3.65
C VAL A 724 -14.92 -22.86 2.27
N ALA A 725 -14.10 -22.69 1.23
CA ALA A 725 -14.54 -22.27 -0.11
C ALA A 725 -15.09 -23.41 -0.96
N ALA A 726 -14.60 -24.64 -0.78
CA ALA A 726 -14.93 -25.79 -1.64
C ALA A 726 -16.44 -26.08 -1.78
N PRO A 727 -17.26 -26.10 -0.70
CA PRO A 727 -18.70 -26.34 -0.82
C PRO A 727 -19.42 -25.27 -1.67
N ARG A 728 -19.03 -24.00 -1.51
CA ARG A 728 -19.60 -22.89 -2.29
C ARG A 728 -19.25 -23.00 -3.77
N GLU A 729 -18.00 -23.32 -4.07
CA GLU A 729 -17.53 -23.46 -5.45
C GLU A 729 -18.23 -24.64 -6.16
N HIS A 730 -18.44 -25.75 -5.44
CA HIS A 730 -19.23 -26.86 -5.96
C HIS A 730 -20.70 -26.47 -6.22
N GLN A 731 -21.36 -25.76 -5.29
CA GLN A 731 -22.72 -25.24 -5.48
C GLN A 731 -22.83 -24.32 -6.70
N LYS A 732 -21.83 -23.43 -6.90
CA LYS A 732 -21.77 -22.54 -8.07
C LYS A 732 -21.74 -23.34 -9.38
N ARG A 733 -20.88 -24.36 -9.48
CA ARG A 733 -20.77 -25.23 -10.66
C ARG A 733 -22.06 -25.98 -10.97
N VAL A 734 -22.71 -26.52 -9.92
CA VAL A 734 -24.01 -27.21 -10.05
C VAL A 734 -25.10 -26.26 -10.56
N LEU A 735 -25.17 -25.04 -10.02
CA LEU A 735 -26.17 -24.04 -10.42
C LEU A 735 -26.00 -23.57 -11.87
N ARG A 736 -24.77 -23.56 -12.40
CA ARG A 736 -24.45 -23.08 -13.75
C ARG A 736 -24.50 -24.16 -14.83
N ASN A 737 -24.75 -25.42 -14.47
CA ASN A 737 -24.63 -26.56 -15.37
C ASN A 737 -23.26 -26.61 -16.08
N GLU A 738 -22.19 -26.14 -15.44
CA GLU A 738 -20.82 -26.19 -15.95
C GLU A 738 -20.34 -27.66 -15.92
N GLY A 739 -20.42 -28.32 -17.07
CA GLY A 739 -20.24 -29.76 -17.24
C GLY A 739 -18.78 -30.22 -17.12
N ASN A 740 -18.43 -30.77 -15.96
CA ASN A 740 -17.68 -32.01 -15.71
C ASN A 740 -17.52 -32.09 -14.19
N LEU A 741 -18.43 -32.80 -13.50
CA LEU A 741 -18.38 -33.06 -12.05
C LEU A 741 -17.28 -34.09 -11.70
N GLU A 742 -16.15 -34.09 -12.42
CA GLU A 742 -15.05 -35.03 -12.16
C GLU A 742 -14.45 -34.80 -10.77
N GLN A 743 -14.42 -33.55 -10.30
CA GLN A 743 -13.97 -33.22 -8.95
C GLN A 743 -15.11 -33.22 -7.94
N SER A 744 -15.07 -34.18 -7.02
CA SER A 744 -15.97 -34.21 -5.86
C SER A 744 -15.67 -33.07 -4.88
N VAL A 745 -16.64 -32.70 -4.04
CA VAL A 745 -16.42 -31.75 -2.92
C VAL A 745 -15.25 -32.22 -2.05
N GLU A 746 -15.12 -33.53 -1.85
CA GLU A 746 -14.03 -34.13 -1.07
C GLU A 746 -12.65 -33.87 -1.68
N GLU A 747 -12.51 -33.93 -3.01
CA GLU A 747 -11.26 -33.61 -3.69
C GLU A 747 -10.92 -32.12 -3.62
N MET A 748 -11.94 -31.26 -3.74
CA MET A 748 -11.78 -29.81 -3.59
C MET A 748 -11.34 -29.45 -2.16
N LEU A 749 -11.91 -30.09 -1.14
CA LEU A 749 -11.51 -29.93 0.26
C LEU A 749 -10.09 -30.43 0.51
N LYS A 750 -9.70 -31.58 -0.04
CA LYS A 750 -8.32 -32.09 0.04
C LYS A 750 -7.31 -31.09 -0.55
N HIS A 751 -7.68 -30.44 -1.65
CA HIS A 751 -6.85 -29.39 -2.24
C HIS A 751 -6.79 -28.13 -1.36
N GLU A 752 -7.94 -27.64 -0.89
CA GLU A 752 -8.03 -26.45 -0.04
C GLU A 752 -7.26 -26.62 1.28
N PHE A 753 -7.31 -27.82 1.88
CA PHE A 753 -6.74 -28.10 3.19
C PHE A 753 -5.30 -28.63 3.15
N ARG A 754 -4.70 -28.79 1.96
CA ARG A 754 -3.43 -29.51 1.75
C ARG A 754 -2.27 -29.03 2.61
N HIS A 755 -2.28 -27.76 3.02
CA HIS A 755 -1.23 -27.13 3.83
C HIS A 755 -1.66 -26.76 5.25
N LEU A 756 -2.88 -27.10 5.67
CA LEU A 756 -3.35 -26.80 7.02
C LEU A 756 -2.64 -27.61 8.12
N PHE A 757 -1.93 -28.69 7.77
CA PHE A 757 -1.15 -29.49 8.72
C PHE A 757 -0.02 -28.70 9.41
N MET A 758 0.38 -27.54 8.86
CA MET A 758 1.37 -26.67 9.49
C MET A 758 0.80 -25.88 10.68
N ALA A 759 -0.53 -25.75 10.76
CA ALA A 759 -1.18 -24.98 11.80
C ALA A 759 -1.22 -25.76 13.12
N GLU A 760 -0.79 -25.12 14.19
CA GLU A 760 -1.05 -25.62 15.54
C GLU A 760 -2.53 -25.48 15.90
N LYS A 761 -3.19 -24.46 15.35
CA LYS A 761 -4.62 -24.23 15.54
C LYS A 761 -5.24 -23.64 14.29
N ILE A 762 -6.41 -24.14 13.93
CA ILE A 762 -7.18 -23.64 12.79
C ILE A 762 -8.39 -22.89 13.34
N ILE A 763 -8.66 -21.71 12.80
CA ILE A 763 -9.82 -20.91 13.18
C ILE A 763 -10.85 -21.01 12.05
N ALA A 764 -11.99 -21.60 12.38
CA ALA A 764 -13.17 -21.55 11.55
C ALA A 764 -14.04 -20.37 11.97
N VAL A 765 -14.83 -19.86 11.04
CA VAL A 765 -15.70 -18.69 11.30
C VAL A 765 -17.07 -19.05 11.85
N ASN A 766 -17.50 -20.30 11.69
CA ASN A 766 -18.74 -20.83 12.22
C ASN A 766 -18.58 -22.33 12.61
N LYS A 767 -19.60 -22.92 13.22
CA LYS A 767 -19.56 -24.32 13.67
C LYS A 767 -19.53 -25.34 12.52
N LYS A 768 -20.23 -25.04 11.41
CA LYS A 768 -20.32 -25.91 10.23
C LYS A 768 -18.96 -26.07 9.56
N ASP A 769 -18.24 -24.97 9.34
CA ASP A 769 -16.87 -24.98 8.81
C ASP A 769 -15.92 -25.73 9.76
N ALA A 770 -16.12 -25.59 11.08
CA ALA A 770 -15.35 -26.32 12.06
C ALA A 770 -15.59 -27.84 12.03
N GLU A 771 -16.83 -28.27 11.79
CA GLU A 771 -17.19 -29.67 11.61
C GLU A 771 -16.57 -30.24 10.32
N ILE A 772 -16.66 -29.52 9.21
CA ILE A 772 -16.02 -29.92 7.94
C ILE A 772 -14.51 -30.12 8.13
N LEU A 773 -13.82 -29.21 8.81
CA LEU A 773 -12.39 -29.37 9.10
C LEU A 773 -12.10 -30.60 9.98
N LYS A 774 -12.90 -30.85 11.02
CA LYS A 774 -12.74 -32.00 11.92
C LYS A 774 -12.97 -33.33 11.20
N GLU A 775 -13.99 -33.41 10.36
CA GLU A 775 -14.30 -34.59 9.54
C GLU A 775 -13.18 -34.89 8.54
N ASN A 776 -12.45 -33.87 8.10
CA ASN A 776 -11.29 -33.98 7.20
C ASN A 776 -9.95 -34.11 7.94
N GLY A 777 -9.96 -34.50 9.22
CA GLY A 777 -8.75 -34.89 9.96
C GLY A 777 -8.05 -33.78 10.74
N PHE A 778 -8.68 -32.62 10.92
CA PHE A 778 -8.13 -31.52 11.72
C PHE A 778 -8.88 -31.34 13.05
N PRO A 779 -8.41 -31.94 14.16
CA PRO A 779 -9.11 -31.87 15.45
C PRO A 779 -8.92 -30.55 16.20
N ASN A 780 -7.86 -29.80 15.89
CA ASN A 780 -7.38 -28.58 16.54
C ASN A 780 -8.09 -27.30 16.03
N VAL A 781 -9.42 -27.35 15.93
CA VAL A 781 -10.21 -26.25 15.34
C VAL A 781 -10.94 -25.45 16.42
N GLY A 782 -10.69 -24.14 16.44
CA GLY A 782 -11.44 -23.14 17.19
C GLY A 782 -12.46 -22.42 16.33
N VAL A 783 -13.48 -21.82 16.95
CA VAL A 783 -14.48 -21.00 16.25
C VAL A 783 -14.34 -19.56 16.70
N LEU A 784 -14.13 -18.65 15.75
CA LEU A 784 -14.16 -17.20 15.96
C LEU A 784 -15.03 -16.54 14.90
N GLY A 785 -16.20 -16.07 15.33
CA GLY A 785 -17.17 -15.39 14.46
C GLY A 785 -16.72 -13.99 14.04
N HIS A 786 -17.62 -13.01 14.17
CA HIS A 786 -17.33 -11.60 13.96
C HIS A 786 -18.03 -10.78 15.06
N MET A 787 -17.63 -9.52 15.20
CA MET A 787 -18.29 -8.58 16.11
C MET A 787 -19.38 -7.81 15.39
N GLN A 788 -20.49 -7.58 16.07
CA GLN A 788 -21.52 -6.66 15.61
C GLN A 788 -22.27 -6.03 16.77
N LYS A 789 -22.48 -4.71 16.71
CA LYS A 789 -23.14 -3.94 17.77
C LYS A 789 -24.62 -3.73 17.46
N ALA A 790 -25.50 -4.27 18.28
CA ALA A 790 -26.95 -4.00 18.19
C ALA A 790 -27.25 -2.51 18.49
N LEU A 791 -28.10 -1.90 17.66
CA LEU A 791 -28.54 -0.51 17.75
C LEU A 791 -30.04 -0.47 18.12
N PRO A 792 -30.39 -0.55 19.42
CA PRO A 792 -31.79 -0.66 19.84
C PRO A 792 -32.62 0.60 19.55
N HIS A 793 -31.97 1.75 19.37
CA HIS A 793 -32.60 3.04 19.11
C HIS A 793 -32.79 3.36 17.61
N SER A 794 -32.57 2.39 16.72
CA SER A 794 -32.85 2.57 15.29
C SER A 794 -34.35 2.78 15.00
N PRO A 795 -34.72 3.47 13.91
CA PRO A 795 -36.12 3.81 13.60
C PRO A 795 -37.04 2.58 13.56
N GLY A 796 -38.31 2.77 13.95
CA GLY A 796 -39.36 1.72 13.89
C GLY A 796 -40.06 1.63 12.53
N TRP A 797 -41.10 0.79 12.44
CA TRP A 797 -41.80 0.45 11.19
C TRP A 797 -42.33 1.68 10.42
N ASP A 798 -42.97 2.64 11.12
CA ASP A 798 -43.60 3.82 10.51
C ASP A 798 -42.60 4.79 9.85
N ALA A 799 -41.37 4.83 10.35
CA ALA A 799 -40.31 5.72 9.87
C ALA A 799 -39.55 5.15 8.66
N ARG A 800 -39.78 3.88 8.32
CA ARG A 800 -39.09 3.14 7.27
C ARG A 800 -39.99 2.89 6.08
N ARG A 801 -39.42 2.83 4.87
CA ARG A 801 -40.11 2.49 3.61
C ARG A 801 -39.19 1.68 2.71
N ASP A 802 -39.63 1.20 1.55
CA ASP A 802 -38.75 0.56 0.55
C ASP A 802 -38.07 -0.75 1.01
N ILE A 803 -37.42 -1.42 0.07
CA ILE A 803 -36.73 -2.72 0.23
C ILE A 803 -35.24 -2.52 -0.08
N LEU A 804 -34.35 -3.08 0.72
CA LEU A 804 -32.89 -2.93 0.59
C LEU A 804 -32.20 -4.25 0.26
N PHE A 805 -31.26 -4.20 -0.68
CA PHE A 805 -30.19 -5.18 -0.82
C PHE A 805 -28.84 -4.49 -0.64
N LEU A 806 -27.97 -5.08 0.18
CA LEU A 806 -26.59 -4.64 0.37
C LEU A 806 -25.61 -5.74 -0.08
N GLY A 807 -24.66 -5.40 -0.95
CA GLY A 807 -23.57 -6.30 -1.31
C GLY A 807 -22.57 -5.70 -2.30
N ALA A 808 -21.28 -5.98 -2.10
CA ALA A 808 -20.25 -5.63 -3.06
C ALA A 808 -20.26 -6.61 -4.25
N MET A 809 -20.10 -6.07 -5.46
CA MET A 809 -20.12 -6.80 -6.72
C MET A 809 -18.79 -6.56 -7.43
N HIS A 810 -17.78 -7.35 -7.06
CA HIS A 810 -16.43 -7.23 -7.61
C HIS A 810 -16.29 -7.86 -9.00
N ASP A 811 -17.10 -8.88 -9.28
CA ASP A 811 -17.02 -9.71 -10.48
C ASP A 811 -18.43 -10.14 -10.92
N VAL A 812 -18.61 -10.37 -12.22
CA VAL A 812 -19.84 -10.92 -12.84
C VAL A 812 -20.21 -12.28 -12.24
N ASP A 813 -19.20 -12.99 -11.74
CA ASP A 813 -19.34 -14.31 -11.15
C ASP A 813 -19.66 -14.33 -9.66
N SER A 814 -19.83 -13.16 -9.04
CA SER A 814 -20.04 -13.07 -7.60
C SER A 814 -21.44 -13.53 -7.16
N PRO A 815 -21.57 -14.09 -5.94
CA PRO A 815 -22.87 -14.49 -5.40
C PRO A 815 -23.91 -13.37 -5.38
N ASN A 816 -23.47 -12.12 -5.17
CA ASN A 816 -24.37 -10.96 -5.11
C ASN A 816 -24.95 -10.62 -6.50
N VAL A 817 -24.17 -10.74 -7.58
CA VAL A 817 -24.65 -10.51 -8.96
C VAL A 817 -25.66 -11.58 -9.37
N ASP A 818 -25.39 -12.85 -9.07
CA ASP A 818 -26.35 -13.95 -9.30
C ASP A 818 -27.64 -13.74 -8.48
N SER A 819 -27.50 -13.38 -7.19
CA SER A 819 -28.64 -13.10 -6.30
C SER A 819 -29.54 -11.99 -6.87
N LEU A 820 -28.94 -10.89 -7.34
CA LEU A 820 -29.67 -9.76 -7.91
C LEU A 820 -30.33 -10.10 -9.24
N SER A 821 -29.63 -10.84 -10.10
CA SER A 821 -30.15 -11.29 -11.39
C SER A 821 -31.40 -12.16 -11.20
N TRP A 822 -31.31 -13.17 -10.33
CA TRP A 822 -32.45 -14.03 -10.00
C TRP A 822 -33.60 -13.28 -9.32
N PHE A 823 -33.30 -12.42 -8.34
CA PHE A 823 -34.34 -11.66 -7.65
C PHE A 823 -35.09 -10.73 -8.60
N SER A 824 -34.36 -10.10 -9.53
CA SER A 824 -34.92 -9.22 -10.55
C SER A 824 -35.78 -9.94 -11.57
N SER A 825 -35.38 -11.13 -12.02
CA SER A 825 -36.12 -11.89 -13.03
C SER A 825 -37.32 -12.64 -12.45
N GLU A 826 -37.16 -13.25 -11.28
CA GLU A 826 -38.13 -14.20 -10.75
C GLU A 826 -39.04 -13.61 -9.67
N VAL A 827 -38.53 -12.73 -8.80
CA VAL A 827 -39.26 -12.27 -7.59
C VAL A 827 -39.86 -10.88 -7.79
N LEU A 828 -39.08 -9.93 -8.29
CA LEU A 828 -39.50 -8.54 -8.46
C LEU A 828 -40.77 -8.37 -9.32
N PRO A 829 -40.98 -9.13 -10.41
CA PRO A 829 -42.23 -9.07 -11.19
C PRO A 829 -43.46 -9.52 -10.39
N LEU A 830 -43.29 -10.46 -9.45
CA LEU A 830 -44.37 -11.01 -8.62
C LEU A 830 -44.84 -10.04 -7.53
N LEU A 831 -44.06 -8.99 -7.23
CA LEU A 831 -44.47 -7.94 -6.28
C LEU A 831 -45.40 -6.90 -6.91
N LYS A 832 -45.52 -6.88 -8.25
CA LYS A 832 -46.36 -5.92 -8.97
C LYS A 832 -47.84 -6.12 -8.62
N GLY A 833 -48.50 -5.03 -8.20
CA GLY A 833 -49.91 -5.05 -7.77
C GLY A 833 -50.14 -5.62 -6.36
N ARG A 834 -49.07 -6.06 -5.67
CA ARG A 834 -49.12 -6.56 -4.28
C ARG A 834 -48.49 -5.60 -3.28
N LEU A 835 -47.59 -4.73 -3.74
CA LEU A 835 -47.06 -3.60 -2.97
C LEU A 835 -47.36 -2.29 -3.71
N PRO A 836 -47.50 -1.15 -2.99
CA PRO A 836 -47.70 0.15 -3.62
C PRO A 836 -46.64 0.46 -4.69
N ASP A 837 -47.03 1.12 -5.78
CA ASP A 837 -46.17 1.35 -6.96
C ASP A 837 -44.97 2.28 -6.69
N ASP A 838 -45.04 3.07 -5.63
CA ASP A 838 -43.98 3.96 -5.20
C ASP A 838 -42.94 3.28 -4.29
N VAL A 839 -43.18 2.04 -3.82
CA VAL A 839 -42.19 1.25 -3.08
C VAL A 839 -41.04 0.85 -4.00
N LYS A 840 -39.82 1.23 -3.60
CA LYS A 840 -38.59 0.97 -4.35
C LYS A 840 -37.78 -0.20 -3.77
N PHE A 841 -37.04 -0.87 -4.64
CA PHE A 841 -35.97 -1.80 -4.33
C PHE A 841 -34.64 -1.11 -4.54
N THR A 842 -33.92 -0.82 -3.45
CA THR A 842 -32.62 -0.15 -3.49
C THR A 842 -31.49 -1.17 -3.43
N VAL A 843 -30.54 -1.06 -4.36
CA VAL A 843 -29.29 -1.81 -4.35
C VAL A 843 -28.16 -0.87 -3.93
N CYS A 844 -27.48 -1.20 -2.82
CA CYS A 844 -26.38 -0.43 -2.27
C CYS A 844 -25.12 -1.30 -2.12
N GLY A 845 -23.95 -0.74 -2.43
CA GLY A 845 -22.67 -1.45 -2.40
C GLY A 845 -21.76 -1.06 -3.56
N TYR A 846 -20.49 -1.45 -3.45
CA TYR A 846 -19.52 -1.27 -4.54
C TYR A 846 -19.94 -2.09 -5.78
N ILE A 847 -19.87 -1.46 -6.95
CA ILE A 847 -20.13 -2.09 -8.24
C ILE A 847 -18.85 -1.94 -9.07
N SER A 848 -18.21 -3.06 -9.38
CA SER A 848 -17.06 -3.08 -10.27
C SER A 848 -17.46 -2.59 -11.66
N PRO A 849 -16.59 -1.85 -12.38
CA PRO A 849 -16.85 -1.48 -13.78
C PRO A 849 -17.18 -2.68 -14.67
N LYS A 850 -16.67 -3.88 -14.32
CA LYS A 850 -16.91 -5.13 -15.04
C LYS A 850 -18.33 -5.70 -14.89
N VAL A 851 -19.17 -5.15 -14.00
CA VAL A 851 -20.51 -5.67 -13.68
C VAL A 851 -21.58 -4.78 -14.29
N ASP A 852 -22.30 -5.31 -15.29
CA ASP A 852 -23.44 -4.61 -15.91
C ASP A 852 -24.75 -4.87 -15.16
N LEU A 853 -25.33 -3.82 -14.56
CA LEU A 853 -26.67 -3.83 -13.95
C LEU A 853 -27.68 -2.97 -14.74
N SER A 854 -27.38 -2.60 -15.99
CA SER A 854 -28.23 -1.72 -16.82
C SER A 854 -29.64 -2.28 -17.03
N LEU A 855 -29.78 -3.60 -17.17
CA LEU A 855 -31.09 -4.26 -17.27
C LEU A 855 -31.92 -4.10 -15.99
N LEU A 856 -31.27 -4.17 -14.84
CA LEU A 856 -31.90 -3.96 -13.54
C LEU A 856 -32.33 -2.50 -13.36
N ALA A 857 -31.49 -1.55 -13.79
CA ALA A 857 -31.74 -0.11 -13.71
C ALA A 857 -32.95 0.35 -14.55
N LYS A 858 -33.31 -0.39 -15.62
CA LYS A 858 -34.48 -0.09 -16.46
C LYS A 858 -35.82 -0.32 -15.75
N ASN A 859 -35.84 -1.09 -14.66
CA ASN A 859 -37.06 -1.34 -13.92
C ASN A 859 -37.40 -0.12 -13.04
N PRO A 860 -38.59 0.49 -13.19
CA PRO A 860 -38.96 1.71 -12.47
C PRO A 860 -39.08 1.54 -10.95
N ARG A 861 -39.13 0.29 -10.45
CA ARG A 861 -39.09 0.00 -9.01
C ARG A 861 -37.67 -0.10 -8.46
N VAL A 862 -36.62 -0.15 -9.30
CA VAL A 862 -35.24 -0.30 -8.81
C VAL A 862 -34.54 1.05 -8.69
N ASN A 863 -33.78 1.20 -7.61
CA ASN A 863 -32.88 2.32 -7.37
C ASN A 863 -31.46 1.80 -7.13
N LEU A 864 -30.52 2.12 -8.03
CA LEU A 864 -29.11 1.78 -7.85
C LEU A 864 -28.39 2.92 -7.13
N LEU A 865 -28.11 2.74 -5.84
CA LEU A 865 -27.45 3.77 -5.02
C LEU A 865 -25.92 3.73 -5.15
N GLY A 866 -25.34 2.54 -5.37
CA GLY A 866 -23.89 2.33 -5.42
C GLY A 866 -23.21 2.43 -4.05
N ARG A 867 -21.90 2.75 -4.04
CA ARG A 867 -21.11 2.90 -2.82
C ARG A 867 -21.49 4.19 -2.10
N VAL A 868 -21.72 4.08 -0.80
CA VAL A 868 -21.94 5.22 0.11
C VAL A 868 -20.82 5.28 1.16
N PRO A 869 -20.51 6.46 1.71
CA PRO A 869 -19.52 6.59 2.78
C PRO A 869 -20.00 5.99 4.11
N ASP A 870 -21.32 6.01 4.37
CA ASP A 870 -21.96 5.42 5.54
C ASP A 870 -23.26 4.73 5.13
N VAL A 871 -23.40 3.45 5.51
CA VAL A 871 -24.57 2.62 5.23
C VAL A 871 -25.67 2.77 6.29
N GLY A 872 -25.38 3.34 7.46
CA GLY A 872 -26.34 3.48 8.56
C GLY A 872 -27.63 4.21 8.14
N PRO A 873 -27.55 5.40 7.51
CA PRO A 873 -28.74 6.10 7.00
C PRO A 873 -29.51 5.30 5.93
N VAL A 874 -28.82 4.45 5.18
CA VAL A 874 -29.46 3.56 4.20
C VAL A 874 -30.27 2.50 4.94
N TYR A 875 -29.71 1.83 5.95
CA TYR A 875 -30.44 0.88 6.78
C TYR A 875 -31.66 1.50 7.46
N ASP A 876 -31.49 2.68 8.06
CA ASP A 876 -32.51 3.38 8.84
C ASP A 876 -33.71 3.85 8.01
N ARG A 877 -33.53 4.03 6.70
CA ARG A 877 -34.61 4.40 5.77
C ARG A 877 -35.41 3.20 5.29
N HIS A 878 -34.80 2.02 5.18
CA HIS A 878 -35.42 0.87 4.53
C HIS A 878 -36.30 0.05 5.48
N ARG A 879 -37.41 -0.53 4.99
CA ARG A 879 -38.37 -1.31 5.81
C ARG A 879 -38.06 -2.79 5.84
N ILE A 880 -37.56 -3.35 4.75
CA ILE A 880 -37.15 -4.76 4.67
C ILE A 880 -35.77 -4.86 4.06
N PHE A 881 -34.96 -5.76 4.60
CA PHE A 881 -33.74 -6.24 3.94
C PHE A 881 -34.00 -7.55 3.21
N VAL A 882 -33.53 -7.67 1.97
CA VAL A 882 -33.61 -8.93 1.20
C VAL A 882 -32.23 -9.50 0.91
N ALA A 883 -32.07 -10.79 1.12
CA ALA A 883 -30.83 -11.52 0.87
C ALA A 883 -31.07 -12.86 0.15
N PRO A 884 -31.34 -12.84 -1.16
CA PRO A 884 -31.72 -14.02 -1.95
C PRO A 884 -30.50 -14.81 -2.45
N THR A 885 -29.55 -15.11 -1.54
CA THR A 885 -28.28 -15.73 -1.93
C THR A 885 -28.42 -17.21 -2.24
N ARG A 886 -28.01 -17.61 -3.46
CA ARG A 886 -28.17 -18.98 -4.00
C ARG A 886 -26.97 -19.90 -3.73
N PHE A 887 -25.80 -19.33 -3.47
CA PHE A 887 -24.60 -20.05 -3.04
C PHE A 887 -23.76 -19.14 -2.13
N ALA A 888 -23.22 -19.67 -1.04
CA ALA A 888 -22.48 -18.89 -0.04
C ALA A 888 -21.45 -19.74 0.73
N ALA A 889 -20.44 -19.09 1.30
CA ALA A 889 -19.50 -19.65 2.26
C ALA A 889 -19.15 -18.58 3.30
N GLY A 890 -18.64 -19.00 4.46
CA GLY A 890 -18.23 -18.11 5.53
C GLY A 890 -19.40 -17.50 6.31
N ILE A 891 -19.21 -16.29 6.84
CA ILE A 891 -20.22 -15.57 7.62
C ILE A 891 -21.03 -14.63 6.72
N PRO A 892 -22.36 -14.66 6.76
CA PRO A 892 -23.19 -13.72 6.02
C PRO A 892 -23.31 -12.38 6.77
N TYR A 893 -22.20 -11.63 6.80
CA TYR A 893 -22.06 -10.38 7.56
C TYR A 893 -23.23 -9.39 7.35
N LYS A 894 -23.72 -9.27 6.11
CA LYS A 894 -24.85 -8.38 5.74
C LYS A 894 -26.15 -8.68 6.50
N ILE A 895 -26.38 -9.92 6.92
CA ILE A 895 -27.55 -10.34 7.71
C ILE A 895 -27.43 -9.78 9.13
N HIS A 896 -26.31 -10.02 9.78
CA HIS A 896 -26.04 -9.47 11.12
C HIS A 896 -25.99 -7.94 11.11
N GLU A 897 -25.49 -7.34 10.03
CA GLU A 897 -25.47 -5.89 9.87
C GLU A 897 -26.88 -5.29 9.75
N ALA A 898 -27.75 -5.85 8.91
CA ALA A 898 -29.14 -5.43 8.82
C ALA A 898 -29.89 -5.59 10.16
N ALA A 899 -29.74 -6.75 10.80
CA ALA A 899 -30.34 -7.05 12.10
C ALA A 899 -29.85 -6.10 13.21
N ALA A 900 -28.57 -5.74 13.18
CA ALA A 900 -28.00 -4.79 14.14
C ALA A 900 -28.63 -3.40 14.05
N HIS A 901 -29.02 -2.98 12.84
CA HIS A 901 -29.80 -1.77 12.59
C HIS A 901 -31.31 -1.97 12.83
N GLY A 902 -31.74 -3.13 13.32
CA GLY A 902 -33.14 -3.48 13.54
C GLY A 902 -33.96 -3.42 12.25
N LEU A 903 -33.39 -3.90 11.14
CA LEU A 903 -34.05 -4.01 9.84
C LEU A 903 -34.44 -5.48 9.55
N PRO A 904 -35.73 -5.85 9.69
CA PRO A 904 -36.21 -7.21 9.44
C PRO A 904 -35.87 -7.77 8.07
N ILE A 905 -35.52 -9.05 8.08
CA ILE A 905 -34.87 -9.73 6.97
C ILE A 905 -35.77 -10.79 6.31
N VAL A 906 -35.77 -10.79 4.97
CA VAL A 906 -36.17 -11.95 4.14
C VAL A 906 -34.94 -12.51 3.44
N ALA A 907 -34.55 -13.74 3.78
CA ALA A 907 -33.32 -14.34 3.26
C ALA A 907 -33.53 -15.76 2.72
N SER A 908 -32.56 -16.25 1.95
CA SER A 908 -32.56 -17.64 1.51
C SER A 908 -32.39 -18.62 2.69
N SER A 909 -32.87 -19.85 2.53
CA SER A 909 -32.65 -20.94 3.50
C SER A 909 -31.18 -21.17 3.82
N ILE A 910 -30.31 -21.03 2.82
CA ILE A 910 -28.86 -21.17 2.98
C ILE A 910 -28.30 -20.15 3.98
N LEU A 911 -28.71 -18.87 3.89
CA LEU A 911 -28.22 -17.84 4.80
C LEU A 911 -28.75 -18.01 6.21
N CYS A 912 -30.02 -18.42 6.35
CA CYS A 912 -30.63 -18.70 7.65
C CYS A 912 -29.92 -19.84 8.39
N GLU A 913 -29.58 -20.92 7.68
CA GLU A 913 -28.78 -22.02 8.21
C GLU A 913 -27.37 -21.56 8.61
N GLN A 914 -26.71 -20.72 7.81
CA GLN A 914 -25.36 -20.21 8.08
C GLN A 914 -25.27 -19.36 9.36
N VAL A 915 -26.30 -18.55 9.64
CA VAL A 915 -26.35 -17.78 10.90
C VAL A 915 -26.88 -18.60 12.08
N GLY A 916 -27.46 -19.78 11.83
CA GLY A 916 -28.06 -20.63 12.86
C GLY A 916 -29.30 -19.99 13.50
N TRP A 917 -30.12 -19.27 12.72
CA TRP A 917 -31.32 -18.60 13.19
C TRP A 917 -32.58 -19.44 12.90
N THR A 918 -33.65 -19.18 13.65
CA THR A 918 -34.90 -19.94 13.55
C THR A 918 -35.83 -19.32 12.47
N PRO A 919 -36.18 -20.07 11.40
CA PRO A 919 -37.09 -19.58 10.36
C PRO A 919 -38.46 -19.19 10.92
N GLY A 920 -38.93 -17.99 10.58
CA GLY A 920 -40.23 -17.46 11.00
C GLY A 920 -40.24 -16.75 12.35
N GLU A 921 -39.19 -16.91 13.17
CA GLU A 921 -39.02 -16.24 14.45
C GLU A 921 -37.93 -15.15 14.36
N ASP A 922 -36.71 -15.56 14.01
CA ASP A 922 -35.54 -14.68 13.92
C ASP A 922 -35.44 -13.98 12.55
N MET A 923 -35.96 -14.58 11.48
CA MET A 923 -36.05 -13.99 10.14
C MET A 923 -37.07 -14.75 9.29
N LEU A 924 -37.59 -14.15 8.21
CA LEU A 924 -38.33 -14.92 7.22
C LEU A 924 -37.36 -15.59 6.24
N SER A 925 -37.35 -16.92 6.24
CA SER A 925 -36.45 -17.72 5.40
C SER A 925 -37.22 -18.52 4.36
N VAL A 926 -36.81 -18.42 3.09
CA VAL A 926 -37.47 -19.09 1.97
C VAL A 926 -36.44 -19.71 1.01
N SER A 927 -36.76 -20.85 0.41
CA SER A 927 -35.91 -21.45 -0.63
C SER A 927 -35.89 -20.60 -1.90
N THR A 928 -34.71 -20.42 -2.51
CA THR A 928 -34.58 -19.76 -3.83
C THR A 928 -35.10 -20.60 -4.99
N THR A 929 -35.58 -21.82 -4.73
CA THR A 929 -36.30 -22.64 -5.73
C THR A 929 -37.77 -22.29 -5.84
N ASP A 930 -38.30 -21.46 -4.93
CA ASP A 930 -39.71 -21.03 -4.92
C ASP A 930 -39.79 -19.49 -4.89
N PRO A 931 -39.72 -18.82 -6.07
CA PRO A 931 -39.82 -17.37 -6.17
C PRO A 931 -41.14 -16.80 -5.64
N GLN A 932 -42.23 -17.56 -5.74
CA GLN A 932 -43.56 -17.14 -5.30
C GLN A 932 -43.61 -17.06 -3.78
N ALA A 933 -43.14 -18.08 -3.08
CA ALA A 933 -43.03 -18.05 -1.62
C ALA A 933 -42.10 -16.92 -1.14
N PHE A 934 -41.04 -16.61 -1.89
CA PHE A 934 -40.12 -15.51 -1.55
C PHE A 934 -40.83 -14.16 -1.66
N ALA A 935 -41.61 -13.94 -2.72
CA ALA A 935 -42.45 -12.74 -2.89
C ALA A 935 -43.52 -12.65 -1.79
N ASP A 936 -44.16 -13.77 -1.43
CA ASP A 936 -45.17 -13.84 -0.38
C ASP A 936 -44.59 -13.45 1.00
N ALA A 937 -43.37 -13.90 1.32
CA ALA A 937 -42.68 -13.53 2.54
C ALA A 937 -42.37 -12.02 2.60
N ILE A 938 -41.93 -11.42 1.49
CA ILE A 938 -41.69 -9.97 1.41
C ILE A 938 -42.98 -9.20 1.66
N VAL A 939 -44.08 -9.55 0.98
CA VAL A 939 -45.36 -8.86 1.14
C VAL A 939 -45.86 -8.98 2.58
N ARG A 940 -45.84 -10.19 3.14
CA ARG A 940 -46.27 -10.45 4.52
C ARG A 940 -45.49 -9.61 5.52
N LEU A 941 -44.16 -9.59 5.42
CA LEU A 941 -43.31 -8.80 6.33
C LEU A 941 -43.48 -7.29 6.14
N TYR A 942 -43.87 -6.84 4.95
CA TYR A 942 -44.02 -5.41 4.63
C TYR A 942 -45.31 -4.83 5.20
N GLU A 943 -46.37 -5.63 5.21
CA GLU A 943 -47.73 -5.23 5.60
C GLU A 943 -48.07 -5.54 7.06
N ASP A 944 -47.51 -6.61 7.64
CA ASP A 944 -47.76 -7.03 9.01
C ASP A 944 -46.79 -6.37 10.00
N LYS A 945 -47.23 -5.24 10.59
CA LYS A 945 -46.45 -4.49 11.59
C LYS A 945 -46.11 -5.33 12.83
N ALA A 946 -47.00 -6.20 13.28
CA ALA A 946 -46.76 -7.00 14.50
C ALA A 946 -45.70 -8.07 14.24
N LEU A 947 -45.76 -8.74 13.08
CA LEU A 947 -44.71 -9.66 12.66
C LEU A 947 -43.36 -8.95 12.49
N TRP A 948 -43.36 -7.76 11.87
CA TRP A 948 -42.15 -6.96 11.68
C TRP A 948 -41.48 -6.59 13.01
N GLU A 949 -42.26 -6.11 13.98
CA GLU A 949 -41.76 -5.74 15.31
C GLU A 949 -41.22 -6.96 16.07
N SER A 950 -41.94 -8.09 16.00
CA SER A 950 -41.49 -9.36 16.59
C SER A 950 -40.15 -9.81 16.00
N ILE A 951 -40.01 -9.87 14.67
CA ILE A 951 -38.76 -10.29 14.03
C ILE A 951 -37.61 -9.34 14.41
N ARG A 952 -37.83 -8.01 14.38
CA ARG A 952 -36.83 -7.02 14.78
C ARG A 952 -36.31 -7.25 16.20
N GLU A 953 -37.20 -7.54 17.15
CA GLU A 953 -36.81 -7.77 18.55
C GLU A 953 -35.95 -9.03 18.69
N HIS A 954 -36.31 -10.12 18.00
CA HIS A 954 -35.52 -11.35 17.98
C HIS A 954 -34.16 -11.11 17.32
N GLU A 955 -34.11 -10.50 16.14
CA GLU A 955 -32.87 -10.15 15.41
C GLU A 955 -31.89 -9.35 16.28
N LEU A 956 -32.37 -8.29 16.94
CA LEU A 956 -31.55 -7.46 17.85
C LEU A 956 -31.04 -8.27 19.05
N ALA A 957 -31.86 -9.18 19.59
CA ALA A 957 -31.44 -10.07 20.67
C ALA A 957 -30.36 -11.05 20.20
N ARG A 958 -30.52 -11.68 19.02
CA ARG A 958 -29.50 -12.57 18.43
C ARG A 958 -28.17 -11.84 18.23
N VAL A 959 -28.19 -10.62 17.67
CA VAL A 959 -26.96 -9.81 17.51
C VAL A 959 -26.30 -9.51 18.86
N ARG A 960 -27.08 -9.05 19.84
CA ARG A 960 -26.56 -8.72 21.18
C ARG A 960 -25.94 -9.93 21.88
N ASP A 961 -26.59 -11.09 21.78
CA ASP A 961 -26.22 -12.27 22.57
C ASP A 961 -25.11 -13.08 21.88
N ASP A 962 -25.05 -13.08 20.54
CA ASP A 962 -24.09 -13.85 19.76
C ASP A 962 -22.87 -13.08 19.28
N HIS A 963 -22.96 -11.75 19.10
CA HIS A 963 -21.94 -10.95 18.41
C HIS A 963 -21.38 -9.79 19.25
N SER A 964 -21.60 -9.79 20.57
CA SER A 964 -21.09 -8.73 21.45
C SER A 964 -19.56 -8.68 21.50
N HIS A 965 -19.03 -7.45 21.61
CA HIS A 965 -17.61 -7.18 21.75
C HIS A 965 -16.95 -7.98 22.89
N GLN A 966 -17.61 -8.04 24.05
CA GLN A 966 -17.07 -8.76 25.21
C GLN A 966 -16.92 -10.26 24.94
N LYS A 967 -17.97 -10.91 24.41
CA LYS A 967 -17.95 -12.35 24.08
C LYS A 967 -16.87 -12.65 23.04
N TYR A 968 -16.72 -11.77 22.04
CA TYR A 968 -15.69 -11.90 21.02
C TYR A 968 -14.28 -11.82 21.60
N LEU A 969 -14.01 -10.85 22.48
CA LEU A 969 -12.71 -10.73 23.17
C LEU A 969 -12.40 -11.95 24.04
N GLU A 970 -13.39 -12.47 24.77
CA GLU A 970 -13.24 -13.68 25.58
C GLU A 970 -12.91 -14.92 24.71
N GLN A 971 -13.60 -15.07 23.58
CA GLN A 971 -13.32 -16.13 22.60
C GLN A 971 -11.93 -15.99 22.00
N LEU A 972 -11.57 -14.81 21.51
CA LEU A 972 -10.25 -14.55 20.92
C LEU A 972 -9.13 -14.81 21.95
N LYS A 973 -9.31 -14.36 23.19
CA LYS A 973 -8.35 -14.62 24.28
C LYS A 973 -8.18 -16.11 24.55
N ALA A 974 -9.27 -16.88 24.57
CA ALA A 974 -9.20 -18.34 24.71
C ALA A 974 -8.50 -19.00 23.51
N LEU A 975 -8.65 -18.43 22.31
CA LEU A 975 -7.99 -18.92 21.11
C LEU A 975 -6.48 -18.66 21.11
N LEU A 976 -6.05 -17.53 21.66
CA LEU A 976 -4.66 -17.09 21.80
C LEU A 976 -3.96 -17.61 23.07
N SER A 977 -4.66 -18.41 23.89
CA SER A 977 -4.09 -19.05 25.07
C SER A 977 -3.32 -20.31 24.64
N PHE A 978 -2.00 -20.17 24.57
CA PHE A 978 -1.01 -21.23 24.36
C PHE A 978 -0.23 -21.46 25.64
#